data_AF-A0A3M1H4K5-F1
#
_entry.id   AF-A0A3M1H4K5-F1
#
_cell.length_a   1.000
_cell.length_b   1.000
_cell.length_c   1.000
_cell.angle_alpha   90.00
_cell.angle_beta   90.00
_cell.angle_gamma   90.00
#
_symmetry.space_group_name_H-M   'P 1'
#
loop_
_entity.id
_entity.type
_entity.pdbx_description
1 polymer ?
#
loop_
_entity_poly.entity_id
_entity_poly.type
_entity_poly.pdbx_seq_one_letter_code
_entity_poly.pdbx_strand_id
1 'polypeptide(L)'
;MRGTSASRLLLAAALLGSLLFGGGVPAFADGAPHINEGPYHLRIGTGPEAGLYHAYGVALAKNLDSSYQGARPLVDLEVLETEASVDNLERLRAGRVGAAIVQSDVAFDAARTEPDLPVRAVAALFPEHLHVVVRRDLGIRTVGQLRGRRIAVGGVKSGTRYTAVQVLRAHGLGPETCTLLDVRGDRLAKALERGEIDAAMFVGPVPLAPVAKLLEKPGLTLLPLDPERLRTLPSEGAALAVDAIAAGSYPGQKAAVPTASVRALLLVAPDVPDLVVAELIVNVAREAARKRLQLVHRAFGRYGLHELARQLPLPLHPGALSYYRESQVYRLPVRVYTSLYLLAVSNLDIKNGSYTMDFYLWFRWKGRLGEKDDELAFEVINGQIERAELQAVERYGGWTYLAYRVVANMRGNFPLHRYPFDHQVLAIQIEPPDYGSTELEFVPDDHHLDGSPRDLRKEALHPGLTISDWRIEDVRQRAYPFLYPTDFGSPYEATQGRTPYSRYVFELELGRVLVPYVVKSILPLTIIVAMSFVVFFIDPREFEVQAGIVITALLSCVAFHISQADALPEVGYLVTADKFFLVSYLVIFFALVEVVLENHFFHSRGREAAQRIDRWARVLFPLGFVVPVAYIFFSQA
;
A
#
# COMPACT_ATOMS: atom_id res chain seq x y z
N MET A 1 7.40 73.21 11.46
CA MET A 1 6.74 72.31 12.44
C MET A 1 7.27 70.91 12.24
N ARG A 2 7.63 70.24 13.34
CA ARG A 2 8.41 68.99 13.43
C ARG A 2 7.56 67.74 13.20
N GLY A 3 8.14 66.71 12.57
CA GLY A 3 8.27 65.33 13.09
C GLY A 3 7.06 64.37 13.19
N THR A 4 7.01 63.41 12.25
CA THR A 4 7.00 61.91 12.39
C THR A 4 5.96 61.10 13.21
N SER A 5 5.67 59.91 12.62
CA SER A 5 5.25 58.60 13.20
C SER A 5 3.74 58.39 13.43
N ALA A 6 3.10 57.22 13.26
CA ALA A 6 3.51 55.85 12.92
C ALA A 6 2.24 55.00 12.64
N SER A 7 2.42 53.83 11.98
CA SER A 7 1.65 52.56 12.11
C SER A 7 0.11 52.56 11.92
N ARG A 8 -0.44 51.92 10.88
CA ARG A 8 -0.78 50.48 10.81
C ARG A 8 -1.48 49.96 12.08
N LEU A 9 -2.80 49.79 12.01
CA LEU A 9 -3.54 48.66 12.60
C LEU A 9 -5.02 48.66 12.17
N LEU A 10 -5.50 47.45 11.84
CA LEU A 10 -6.89 46.94 11.89
C LEU A 10 -7.76 47.02 10.62
N LEU A 11 -7.78 45.88 9.92
CA LEU A 11 -8.96 45.15 9.43
C LEU A 11 -10.32 45.71 9.89
N ALA A 12 -11.26 45.86 8.96
CA ALA A 12 -12.47 45.03 8.92
C ALA A 12 -13.49 45.57 7.90
N ALA A 13 -13.90 44.68 6.99
CA ALA A 13 -15.28 44.41 6.56
C ALA A 13 -16.10 45.53 5.89
N ALA A 14 -16.93 45.29 4.88
CA ALA A 14 -17.23 44.16 4.02
C ALA A 14 -18.18 44.68 2.93
N LEU A 15 -18.20 43.96 1.80
CA LEU A 15 -19.35 43.77 0.90
C LEU A 15 -19.82 44.92 -0.02
N LEU A 16 -19.74 44.57 -1.31
CA LEU A 16 -20.61 44.91 -2.44
C LEU A 16 -20.64 46.35 -2.96
N GLY A 17 -20.05 46.51 -4.15
CA GLY A 17 -20.28 47.63 -5.06
C GLY A 17 -19.91 47.21 -6.48
N SER A 18 -20.84 46.50 -7.10
CA SER A 18 -20.87 46.02 -8.49
C SER A 18 -20.40 47.00 -9.58
N LEU A 19 -19.76 46.42 -10.61
CA LEU A 19 -19.91 46.73 -12.04
C LEU A 19 -19.59 48.16 -12.52
N LEU A 20 -18.46 48.33 -13.23
CA LEU A 20 -18.34 48.75 -14.64
C LEU A 20 -16.97 49.38 -14.95
N PHE A 21 -16.54 49.22 -16.21
CA PHE A 21 -15.25 49.57 -16.86
C PHE A 21 -14.11 48.57 -16.57
N GLY A 22 -13.57 47.80 -17.52
CA GLY A 22 -13.53 47.91 -18.97
C GLY A 22 -12.06 47.82 -19.41
N GLY A 23 -11.61 46.65 -19.88
CA GLY A 23 -10.25 46.45 -20.39
C GLY A 23 -9.96 44.97 -20.64
N GLY A 24 -9.81 44.58 -21.92
CA GLY A 24 -9.96 43.21 -22.41
C GLY A 24 -8.85 42.22 -22.05
N VAL A 25 -9.28 40.96 -21.96
CA VAL A 25 -8.43 39.75 -21.97
C VAL A 25 -8.68 39.04 -23.30
N PRO A 26 -7.64 38.57 -24.03
CA PRO A 26 -7.80 38.00 -25.35
C PRO A 26 -8.55 36.66 -25.30
N ALA A 27 -9.34 36.45 -26.34
CA ALA A 27 -10.21 35.31 -26.56
C ALA A 27 -9.44 33.99 -26.70
N PHE A 28 -9.87 32.97 -25.96
CA PHE A 28 -9.79 31.58 -26.36
C PHE A 28 -11.22 31.09 -26.62
N ALA A 29 -11.60 31.05 -27.90
CA ALA A 29 -12.60 30.13 -28.44
C ALA A 29 -11.79 29.01 -29.11
N ASP A 30 -12.08 27.71 -29.02
CA ASP A 30 -13.36 27.04 -29.22
C ASP A 30 -13.39 25.71 -28.45
N GLY A 31 -14.56 25.31 -27.93
CA GLY A 31 -14.80 23.93 -27.49
C GLY A 31 -15.56 23.71 -26.17
N ALA A 32 -16.08 24.75 -25.52
CA ALA A 32 -16.99 24.55 -24.39
C ALA A 32 -18.39 24.14 -24.91
N PRO A 33 -19.00 23.05 -24.41
CA PRO A 33 -20.36 22.70 -24.80
C PRO A 33 -21.32 23.84 -24.44
N HIS A 34 -22.18 24.22 -25.39
CA HIS A 34 -23.27 25.17 -25.16
C HIS A 34 -24.12 24.72 -23.98
N ILE A 35 -23.96 25.38 -22.83
CA ILE A 35 -24.91 25.31 -21.73
C ILE A 35 -26.14 26.10 -22.18
N ASN A 36 -27.23 25.40 -22.50
CA ASN A 36 -28.54 26.01 -22.77
C ASN A 36 -28.94 26.96 -21.62
N GLU A 37 -29.70 28.01 -21.93
CA GLU A 37 -30.07 29.13 -21.03
C GLU A 37 -31.06 28.76 -19.88
N GLY A 38 -30.93 27.58 -19.26
CA GLY A 38 -31.75 27.09 -18.16
C GLY A 38 -30.98 26.18 -17.17
N PRO A 39 -31.54 25.88 -15.98
CA PRO A 39 -30.91 24.98 -15.02
C PRO A 39 -30.72 23.57 -15.61
N TYR A 40 -29.65 22.89 -15.22
CA TYR A 40 -29.45 21.48 -15.58
C TYR A 40 -30.46 20.61 -14.81
N HIS A 41 -31.45 20.07 -15.51
CA HIS A 41 -32.48 19.21 -14.91
C HIS A 41 -31.91 17.83 -14.58
N LEU A 42 -31.92 17.47 -13.30
CA LEU A 42 -31.37 16.23 -12.78
C LEU A 42 -32.41 15.51 -11.94
N ARG A 43 -32.79 14.29 -12.35
CA ARG A 43 -33.64 13.41 -11.54
C ARG A 43 -32.80 12.56 -10.60
N ILE A 44 -33.17 12.56 -9.31
CA ILE A 44 -32.53 11.75 -8.27
C ILE A 44 -33.44 10.63 -7.78
N GLY A 45 -33.01 9.38 -7.96
CA GLY A 45 -33.66 8.21 -7.34
C GLY A 45 -33.38 8.16 -5.84
N THR A 46 -34.42 8.06 -5.02
CA THR A 46 -34.30 8.13 -3.55
C THR A 46 -34.87 6.93 -2.83
N GLY A 47 -36.17 6.90 -2.55
CA GLY A 47 -36.84 5.82 -1.87
C GLY A 47 -38.30 6.17 -1.66
N PRO A 48 -39.05 5.35 -0.91
CA PRO A 48 -40.45 5.63 -0.60
C PRO A 48 -40.63 6.97 0.11
N GLU A 49 -41.78 7.62 -0.05
CA GLU A 49 -42.06 8.97 0.50
C GLU A 49 -41.75 9.09 1.99
N ALA A 50 -42.11 8.07 2.78
CA ALA A 50 -41.85 8.02 4.23
C ALA A 50 -40.39 7.64 4.60
N GLY A 51 -39.52 7.45 3.62
CA GLY A 51 -38.15 6.96 3.79
C GLY A 51 -37.12 8.07 3.97
N LEU A 52 -35.99 7.72 4.59
CA LEU A 52 -34.91 8.67 4.88
C LEU A 52 -34.27 9.26 3.61
N TYR A 53 -34.07 8.43 2.58
CA TYR A 53 -33.48 8.90 1.31
C TYR A 53 -34.39 9.90 0.61
N HIS A 54 -35.71 9.72 0.66
CA HIS A 54 -36.66 10.66 0.08
C HIS A 54 -36.60 12.00 0.83
N ALA A 55 -36.67 11.96 2.17
CA ALA A 55 -36.55 13.16 3.01
C ALA A 55 -35.20 13.89 2.78
N TYR A 56 -34.11 13.15 2.62
CA TYR A 56 -32.79 13.72 2.33
C TYR A 56 -32.72 14.33 0.92
N GLY A 57 -33.27 13.65 -0.10
CA GLY A 57 -33.37 14.18 -1.47
C GLY A 57 -34.18 15.47 -1.54
N VAL A 58 -35.32 15.54 -0.85
CA VAL A 58 -36.14 16.75 -0.73
C VAL A 58 -35.37 17.89 -0.06
N ALA A 59 -34.57 17.58 0.97
CA ALA A 59 -33.71 18.56 1.60
C ALA A 59 -32.63 19.09 0.63
N LEU A 60 -31.98 18.21 -0.14
CA LEU A 60 -31.02 18.60 -1.16
C LEU A 60 -31.65 19.48 -2.25
N ALA A 61 -32.85 19.12 -2.75
CA ALA A 61 -33.55 19.91 -3.76
C ALA A 61 -33.89 21.33 -3.24
N LYS A 62 -34.49 21.41 -2.05
CA LYS A 62 -34.82 22.68 -1.40
C LYS A 62 -33.59 23.55 -1.11
N ASN A 63 -32.45 22.94 -0.85
CA ASN A 63 -31.20 23.65 -0.61
C ASN A 63 -30.66 24.32 -1.86
N LEU A 64 -30.82 23.70 -3.03
CA LEU A 64 -30.46 24.31 -4.30
C LEU A 64 -31.34 25.53 -4.54
N ASP A 65 -32.67 25.40 -4.42
CA ASP A 65 -33.61 26.52 -4.62
C ASP A 65 -33.33 27.73 -3.71
N SER A 66 -33.02 27.47 -2.44
CA SER A 66 -32.80 28.53 -1.44
C SER A 66 -31.41 29.18 -1.50
N SER A 67 -30.44 28.57 -2.19
CA SER A 67 -29.05 29.06 -2.24
C SER A 67 -28.84 30.25 -3.17
N TYR A 68 -29.76 30.50 -4.11
CA TYR A 68 -29.58 31.49 -5.16
C TYR A 68 -30.30 32.83 -4.95
N GLN A 69 -30.98 33.05 -3.81
CA GLN A 69 -31.59 34.36 -3.42
C GLN A 69 -32.36 35.08 -4.56
N GLY A 70 -33.05 34.33 -5.44
CA GLY A 70 -33.80 34.87 -6.58
C GLY A 70 -33.08 34.78 -7.94
N ALA A 71 -31.81 34.38 -8.00
CA ALA A 71 -31.15 33.93 -9.22
C ALA A 71 -31.57 32.49 -9.57
N ARG A 72 -31.41 32.10 -10.85
CA ARG A 72 -31.73 30.73 -11.30
C ARG A 72 -30.65 29.76 -10.80
N PRO A 73 -31.02 28.59 -10.24
CA PRO A 73 -30.05 27.59 -9.80
C PRO A 73 -29.31 26.99 -10.99
N LEU A 74 -28.08 26.50 -10.77
CA LEU A 74 -27.33 25.75 -11.79
C LEU A 74 -27.96 24.36 -12.04
N VAL A 75 -28.55 23.77 -11.00
CA VAL A 75 -29.12 22.43 -11.00
C VAL A 75 -30.57 22.51 -10.52
N ASP A 76 -31.49 21.94 -11.29
CA ASP A 76 -32.87 21.69 -10.86
C ASP A 76 -32.99 20.21 -10.51
N LEU A 77 -33.17 19.90 -9.22
CA LEU A 77 -33.11 18.53 -8.71
C LEU A 77 -34.53 17.99 -8.45
N GLU A 78 -35.01 17.16 -9.36
CA GLU A 78 -36.30 16.48 -9.25
C GLU A 78 -36.15 15.19 -8.43
N VAL A 79 -36.84 15.12 -7.28
CA VAL A 79 -36.81 13.95 -6.39
C VAL A 79 -37.79 12.89 -6.87
N LEU A 80 -37.29 11.71 -7.23
CA LEU A 80 -38.10 10.58 -7.65
C LEU A 80 -38.30 9.59 -6.49
N GLU A 81 -39.56 9.26 -6.21
CA GLU A 81 -39.94 8.16 -5.33
C GLU A 81 -39.65 6.81 -6.01
N THR A 82 -39.00 5.90 -5.28
CA THR A 82 -38.56 4.59 -5.79
C THR A 82 -38.68 3.51 -4.72
N GLU A 83 -38.35 2.26 -5.06
CA GLU A 83 -38.25 1.18 -4.07
C GLU A 83 -36.92 1.17 -3.26
N ALA A 84 -36.12 2.24 -3.33
CA ALA A 84 -34.81 2.46 -2.69
C ALA A 84 -33.60 1.83 -3.43
N SER A 85 -32.54 1.46 -2.69
CA SER A 85 -31.17 1.30 -3.22
C SER A 85 -31.01 0.43 -4.47
N VAL A 86 -31.65 -0.75 -4.53
CA VAL A 86 -31.51 -1.64 -5.70
C VAL A 86 -32.25 -1.05 -6.92
N ASP A 87 -33.46 -0.52 -6.71
CA ASP A 87 -34.25 0.14 -7.77
C ASP A 87 -33.56 1.41 -8.27
N ASN A 88 -32.95 2.18 -7.37
CA ASN A 88 -32.19 3.38 -7.70
C ASN A 88 -30.99 3.06 -8.58
N LEU A 89 -30.20 2.05 -8.21
CA LEU A 89 -29.03 1.66 -8.99
C LEU A 89 -29.44 1.11 -10.36
N GLU A 90 -30.50 0.31 -10.45
CA GLU A 90 -31.06 -0.18 -11.71
C GLU A 90 -31.52 0.98 -12.62
N ARG A 91 -32.20 1.99 -12.06
CA ARG A 91 -32.65 3.17 -12.80
C ARG A 91 -31.49 4.04 -13.25
N LEU A 92 -30.48 4.23 -12.41
CA LEU A 92 -29.28 5.00 -12.74
C LEU A 92 -28.50 4.31 -13.87
N ARG A 93 -28.25 3.00 -13.73
CA ARG A 93 -27.61 2.18 -14.77
C ARG A 93 -28.37 2.23 -16.10
N ALA A 94 -29.70 2.26 -16.06
CA ALA A 94 -30.54 2.33 -17.25
C ALA A 94 -30.71 3.76 -17.81
N GLY A 95 -30.03 4.78 -17.26
CA GLY A 95 -30.16 6.18 -17.68
C GLY A 95 -31.53 6.80 -17.41
N ARG A 96 -32.37 6.17 -16.58
CA ARG A 96 -33.73 6.67 -16.25
C ARG A 96 -33.71 7.78 -15.22
N VAL A 97 -32.66 7.84 -14.41
CA VAL A 97 -32.33 8.95 -13.49
C VAL A 97 -30.86 9.31 -13.70
N GLY A 98 -30.49 10.57 -13.43
CA GLY A 98 -29.09 11.02 -13.56
C GLY A 98 -28.32 10.98 -12.24
N ALA A 99 -29.02 10.87 -11.11
CA ALA A 99 -28.45 10.69 -9.78
C ALA A 99 -29.24 9.66 -8.97
N ALA A 100 -28.61 9.09 -7.95
CA ALA A 100 -29.24 8.13 -7.06
C ALA A 100 -28.59 8.10 -5.68
N ILE A 101 -29.38 7.87 -4.63
CA ILE A 101 -28.88 7.49 -3.31
C ILE A 101 -28.87 5.96 -3.20
N VAL A 102 -27.70 5.36 -2.98
CA VAL A 102 -27.51 3.90 -2.98
C VAL A 102 -26.63 3.48 -1.81
N GLN A 103 -26.89 2.32 -1.21
CA GLN A 103 -26.04 1.78 -0.15
C GLN A 103 -24.71 1.22 -0.69
N SER A 104 -23.66 1.30 0.12
CA SER A 104 -22.30 0.88 -0.24
C SER A 104 -22.20 -0.61 -0.60
N ASP A 105 -22.92 -1.48 0.09
CA ASP A 105 -22.94 -2.93 -0.18
C ASP A 105 -23.60 -3.24 -1.54
N VAL A 106 -24.73 -2.59 -1.85
CA VAL A 106 -25.40 -2.69 -3.16
C VAL A 106 -24.49 -2.20 -4.29
N ALA A 107 -23.84 -1.04 -4.09
CA ALA A 107 -22.95 -0.45 -5.08
C ALA A 107 -21.68 -1.29 -5.30
N PHE A 108 -21.10 -1.84 -4.23
CA PHE A 108 -19.91 -2.68 -4.29
C PHE A 108 -20.16 -3.98 -5.06
N ASP A 109 -21.23 -4.70 -4.74
CA ASP A 109 -21.54 -5.96 -5.42
C ASP A 109 -21.84 -5.74 -6.91
N ALA A 110 -22.48 -4.62 -7.27
CA ALA A 110 -22.67 -4.25 -8.66
C ALA A 110 -21.33 -3.98 -9.37
N ALA A 111 -20.44 -3.19 -8.78
CA ALA A 111 -19.12 -2.91 -9.35
C ALA A 111 -18.26 -4.18 -9.54
N ARG A 112 -18.37 -5.12 -8.59
CA ARG A 112 -17.66 -6.39 -8.63
C ARG A 112 -18.21 -7.35 -9.70
N THR A 113 -19.50 -7.29 -9.97
CA THR A 113 -20.17 -8.17 -10.96
C THR A 113 -20.18 -7.57 -12.38
N GLU A 114 -20.05 -6.24 -12.48
CA GLU A 114 -20.09 -5.48 -13.73
C GLU A 114 -18.93 -4.46 -13.73
N PRO A 115 -17.71 -4.83 -14.20
CA PRO A 115 -16.54 -3.95 -14.15
C PRO A 115 -16.72 -2.62 -14.89
N ASP A 116 -17.54 -2.60 -15.94
CA ASP A 116 -17.84 -1.42 -16.75
C ASP A 116 -19.13 -0.71 -16.31
N LEU A 117 -19.57 -0.90 -15.06
CA LEU A 117 -20.79 -0.30 -14.53
C LEU A 117 -20.81 1.23 -14.80
N PRO A 118 -21.78 1.74 -15.57
CA PRO A 118 -21.81 3.14 -16.01
C PRO A 118 -22.38 4.04 -14.92
N VAL A 119 -21.72 4.07 -13.76
CA VAL A 119 -22.05 4.94 -12.62
C VAL A 119 -20.78 5.46 -11.98
N ARG A 120 -20.84 6.63 -11.36
CA ARG A 120 -19.71 7.24 -10.64
C ARG A 120 -20.14 7.74 -9.27
N ALA A 121 -19.23 7.65 -8.30
CA ALA A 121 -19.46 8.16 -6.97
C ALA A 121 -19.24 9.68 -6.92
N VAL A 122 -20.11 10.38 -6.20
CA VAL A 122 -19.97 11.81 -5.89
C VAL A 122 -19.58 12.01 -4.44
N ALA A 123 -20.30 11.36 -3.52
CA ALA A 123 -20.07 11.51 -2.09
C ALA A 123 -20.50 10.28 -1.30
N ALA A 124 -19.71 9.90 -0.30
CA ALA A 124 -20.18 9.10 0.82
C ALA A 124 -20.98 10.01 1.76
N LEU A 125 -22.26 9.70 1.97
CA LEU A 125 -23.16 10.48 2.82
C LEU A 125 -22.97 10.05 4.29
N PHE A 126 -23.97 9.43 4.90
CA PHE A 126 -23.97 9.04 6.30
C PHE A 126 -23.86 7.52 6.49
N PRO A 127 -23.33 7.05 7.64
CA PRO A 127 -23.35 5.64 7.98
C PRO A 127 -24.75 5.16 8.36
N GLU A 128 -25.02 3.90 8.10
CA GLU A 128 -26.28 3.23 8.40
C GLU A 128 -26.01 1.87 9.04
N HIS A 129 -26.58 1.63 10.22
CA HIS A 129 -26.39 0.41 10.99
C HIS A 129 -27.55 -0.55 10.78
N LEU A 130 -27.24 -1.85 10.71
CA LEU A 130 -28.24 -2.89 10.75
C LEU A 130 -28.80 -3.02 12.17
N HIS A 131 -30.12 -2.97 12.28
CA HIS A 131 -30.86 -3.19 13.51
C HIS A 131 -31.68 -4.45 13.35
N VAL A 132 -31.56 -5.39 14.29
CA VAL A 132 -32.39 -6.59 14.33
C VAL A 132 -33.25 -6.53 15.58
N VAL A 133 -34.53 -6.23 15.42
CA VAL A 133 -35.50 -6.14 16.51
C VAL A 133 -36.22 -7.49 16.62
N VAL A 134 -36.23 -8.08 17.81
CA VAL A 134 -36.89 -9.36 18.10
C VAL A 134 -37.84 -9.25 19.27
N ARG A 135 -38.85 -10.13 19.31
CA ARG A 135 -39.72 -10.27 20.47
C ARG A 135 -38.99 -10.99 21.62
N ARG A 136 -39.07 -10.44 22.83
CA ARG A 136 -38.39 -10.96 24.03
C ARG A 136 -38.98 -12.31 24.50
N ASP A 137 -40.28 -12.50 24.33
CA ASP A 137 -40.98 -13.72 24.75
C ASP A 137 -40.54 -14.98 24.00
N LEU A 138 -39.90 -14.81 22.83
CA LEU A 138 -39.35 -15.91 22.04
C LEU A 138 -37.97 -16.39 22.52
N GLY A 139 -37.33 -15.68 23.46
CA GLY A 139 -36.02 -16.07 24.01
C GLY A 139 -34.86 -16.04 23.00
N ILE A 140 -35.01 -15.31 21.89
CA ILE A 140 -34.00 -15.21 20.81
C ILE A 140 -32.85 -14.31 21.27
N ARG A 141 -31.63 -14.86 21.30
CA ARG A 141 -30.38 -14.21 21.73
C ARG A 141 -29.28 -14.25 20.68
N THR A 142 -29.38 -15.14 19.69
CA THR A 142 -28.45 -15.19 18.54
C THR A 142 -29.20 -15.21 17.22
N VAL A 143 -28.55 -14.76 16.14
CA VAL A 143 -29.12 -14.78 14.78
C VAL A 143 -29.53 -16.18 14.37
N GLY A 144 -28.75 -17.22 14.70
CA GLY A 144 -29.07 -18.61 14.37
C GLY A 144 -30.41 -19.12 14.92
N GLN A 145 -30.92 -18.53 15.99
CA GLN A 145 -32.24 -18.86 16.57
C GLN A 145 -33.42 -18.26 15.78
N LEU A 146 -33.15 -17.48 14.74
CA LEU A 146 -34.15 -17.02 13.78
C LEU A 146 -34.57 -18.11 12.77
N ARG A 147 -33.92 -19.29 12.77
CA ARG A 147 -34.34 -20.44 11.97
C ARG A 147 -35.81 -20.78 12.23
N GLY A 148 -36.58 -20.93 11.15
CA GLY A 148 -38.01 -21.21 11.17
C GLY A 148 -38.89 -20.02 11.58
N ARG A 149 -38.32 -18.83 11.81
CA ARG A 149 -39.05 -17.63 12.24
C ARG A 149 -39.49 -16.78 11.05
N ARG A 150 -40.49 -15.93 11.30
CA ARG A 150 -41.00 -14.93 10.35
C ARG A 150 -40.28 -13.61 10.56
N ILE A 151 -39.49 -13.20 9.57
CA ILE A 151 -38.59 -12.05 9.67
C ILE A 151 -39.03 -11.02 8.64
N ALA A 152 -39.41 -9.83 9.08
CA ALA A 152 -39.59 -8.71 8.17
C ALA A 152 -38.22 -8.15 7.78
N VAL A 153 -37.85 -8.27 6.50
CA VAL A 153 -36.56 -7.82 5.96
C VAL A 153 -36.69 -6.60 5.06
N GLY A 154 -37.89 -6.01 5.00
CA GLY A 154 -38.19 -4.88 4.13
C GLY A 154 -38.46 -5.27 2.68
N GLY A 155 -38.53 -4.22 1.86
CA GLY A 155 -38.98 -4.28 0.47
C GLY A 155 -38.09 -5.07 -0.46
N VAL A 156 -38.68 -5.64 -1.50
CA VAL A 156 -37.97 -6.50 -2.48
C VAL A 156 -36.72 -5.82 -3.05
N LYS A 157 -36.81 -4.55 -3.46
CA LYS A 157 -35.68 -3.78 -3.98
C LYS A 157 -35.00 -2.85 -2.96
N SER A 158 -35.32 -3.02 -1.68
CA SER A 158 -34.79 -2.16 -0.62
C SER A 158 -33.38 -2.61 -0.22
N GLY A 159 -32.53 -1.64 0.08
CA GLY A 159 -31.20 -1.94 0.59
C GLY A 159 -31.20 -2.64 1.96
N THR A 160 -32.20 -2.36 2.82
CA THR A 160 -32.42 -3.14 4.05
C THR A 160 -32.56 -4.65 3.79
N ARG A 161 -33.34 -5.05 2.76
CA ARG A 161 -33.46 -6.46 2.38
C ARG A 161 -32.14 -7.00 1.87
N TYR A 162 -31.44 -6.20 1.07
CA TYR A 162 -30.14 -6.57 0.54
C TYR A 162 -29.14 -6.93 1.64
N THR A 163 -28.88 -5.99 2.56
CA THR A 163 -27.99 -6.20 3.71
C THR A 163 -28.48 -7.34 4.62
N ALA A 164 -29.79 -7.40 4.91
CA ALA A 164 -30.38 -8.43 5.76
C ALA A 164 -30.14 -9.85 5.21
N VAL A 165 -30.34 -10.06 3.91
CA VAL A 165 -30.12 -11.37 3.27
C VAL A 165 -28.66 -11.78 3.34
N GLN A 166 -27.71 -10.86 3.11
CA GLN A 166 -26.28 -11.17 3.23
C GLN A 166 -25.89 -11.58 4.66
N VAL A 167 -26.35 -10.81 5.64
CA VAL A 167 -26.06 -11.08 7.06
C VAL A 167 -26.69 -12.39 7.50
N LEU A 168 -27.93 -12.68 7.10
CA LEU A 168 -28.57 -13.97 7.38
C LEU A 168 -27.78 -15.13 6.77
N ARG A 169 -27.35 -15.01 5.51
CA ARG A 169 -26.55 -16.03 4.82
C ARG A 169 -25.21 -16.29 5.51
N ALA A 170 -24.51 -15.24 5.97
CA ALA A 170 -23.28 -15.38 6.75
C ALA A 170 -23.50 -16.17 8.06
N HIS A 171 -24.73 -16.17 8.59
CA HIS A 171 -25.14 -16.94 9.75
C HIS A 171 -25.80 -18.28 9.40
N GLY A 172 -25.71 -18.73 8.14
CA GLY A 172 -26.28 -20.00 7.68
C GLY A 172 -27.81 -20.01 7.64
N LEU A 173 -28.43 -18.83 7.42
CA LEU A 173 -29.86 -18.65 7.27
C LEU A 173 -30.20 -18.05 5.90
N GLY A 174 -31.36 -18.42 5.37
CA GLY A 174 -31.88 -17.89 4.12
C GLY A 174 -33.39 -18.12 3.98
N PRO A 175 -33.96 -17.83 2.80
CA PRO A 175 -35.37 -18.09 2.48
C PRO A 175 -35.79 -19.56 2.67
N GLU A 176 -34.84 -20.49 2.55
CA GLU A 176 -35.02 -21.92 2.75
C GLU A 176 -35.10 -22.33 4.23
N THR A 177 -34.56 -21.51 5.14
CA THR A 177 -34.56 -21.79 6.58
C THR A 177 -35.47 -20.88 7.39
N CYS A 178 -35.92 -19.75 6.83
CA CYS A 178 -36.70 -18.70 7.49
C CYS A 178 -37.78 -18.15 6.56
N THR A 179 -38.88 -17.62 7.11
CA THR A 179 -39.89 -16.93 6.30
C THR A 179 -39.56 -15.44 6.21
N LEU A 180 -39.04 -14.99 5.07
CA LEU A 180 -38.66 -13.59 4.84
C LEU A 180 -39.84 -12.79 4.27
N LEU A 181 -40.37 -11.85 5.04
CA LEU A 181 -41.59 -11.11 4.72
C LEU A 181 -41.30 -9.67 4.31
N ASP A 182 -42.10 -9.18 3.38
CA ASP A 182 -42.13 -7.77 2.98
C ASP A 182 -43.19 -7.01 3.80
N VAL A 183 -42.86 -6.72 5.06
CA VAL A 183 -43.69 -5.87 5.94
C VAL A 183 -42.97 -4.54 6.11
N ARG A 184 -43.66 -3.43 5.85
CA ARG A 184 -43.09 -2.07 5.84
C ARG A 184 -43.89 -1.09 6.70
N GLY A 185 -43.27 0.04 7.04
CA GLY A 185 -43.91 1.20 7.68
C GLY A 185 -44.63 0.85 8.99
N ASP A 186 -45.77 1.50 9.24
CA ASP A 186 -46.55 1.36 10.48
C ASP A 186 -47.12 -0.04 10.72
N ARG A 187 -47.14 -0.91 9.70
CA ARG A 187 -47.59 -2.30 9.83
C ARG A 187 -46.59 -3.15 10.61
N LEU A 188 -45.30 -2.84 10.56
CA LEU A 188 -44.24 -3.58 11.27
C LEU A 188 -44.49 -3.67 12.77
N ALA A 189 -44.83 -2.55 13.40
CA ALA A 189 -45.10 -2.49 14.83
C ALA A 189 -46.28 -3.37 15.23
N LYS A 190 -47.38 -3.28 14.49
CA LYS A 190 -48.59 -4.08 14.73
C LYS A 190 -48.35 -5.56 14.46
N ALA A 191 -47.59 -5.89 13.42
CA ALA A 191 -47.26 -7.27 13.08
C ALA A 191 -46.36 -7.93 14.14
N LEU A 192 -45.40 -7.19 14.72
CA LEU A 192 -44.59 -7.67 15.85
C LEU A 192 -45.48 -7.89 17.09
N GLU A 193 -46.40 -6.97 17.39
CA GLU A 193 -47.31 -7.07 18.55
C GLU A 193 -48.29 -8.23 18.44
N ARG A 194 -48.88 -8.42 17.25
CA ARG A 194 -49.83 -9.51 16.98
C ARG A 194 -49.14 -10.86 16.82
N GLY A 195 -47.80 -10.89 16.83
CA GLY A 195 -47.05 -12.09 16.53
C GLY A 195 -47.31 -12.61 15.12
N GLU A 196 -47.57 -11.72 14.16
CA GLU A 196 -47.59 -12.03 12.73
C GLU A 196 -46.15 -12.13 12.20
N ILE A 197 -45.21 -11.42 12.83
CA ILE A 197 -43.76 -11.54 12.63
C ILE A 197 -43.03 -11.68 13.97
N ASP A 198 -41.88 -12.34 13.94
CA ASP A 198 -41.08 -12.68 15.11
C ASP A 198 -39.85 -11.77 15.26
N ALA A 199 -39.37 -11.24 14.13
CA ALA A 199 -38.25 -10.32 14.02
C ALA A 199 -38.45 -9.31 12.89
N ALA A 200 -37.79 -8.16 13.01
CA ALA A 200 -37.75 -7.12 11.99
C ALA A 200 -36.34 -6.56 11.85
N MET A 201 -35.88 -6.41 10.61
CA MET A 201 -34.57 -5.86 10.28
C MET A 201 -34.71 -4.48 9.65
N PHE A 202 -33.85 -3.55 10.05
CA PHE A 202 -33.80 -2.18 9.53
C PHE A 202 -32.35 -1.80 9.26
N VAL A 203 -32.11 -1.02 8.21
CA VAL A 203 -30.81 -0.37 8.02
C VAL A 203 -31.03 1.13 8.01
N GLY A 204 -30.28 1.86 8.82
CA GLY A 204 -30.40 3.32 8.92
C GLY A 204 -29.52 3.92 10.01
N PRO A 205 -29.51 5.26 10.14
CA PRO A 205 -28.69 5.97 11.13
C PRO A 205 -29.06 5.60 12.56
N VAL A 206 -28.14 5.81 13.49
CA VAL A 206 -28.38 5.63 14.93
C VAL A 206 -28.51 7.01 15.61
N PRO A 207 -29.61 7.29 16.36
CA PRO A 207 -30.81 6.46 16.50
C PRO A 207 -31.72 6.53 15.26
N LEU A 208 -32.47 5.45 14.99
CA LEU A 208 -33.48 5.35 13.95
C LEU A 208 -34.88 5.47 14.55
N ALA A 209 -35.65 6.48 14.16
CA ALA A 209 -36.93 6.80 14.80
C ALA A 209 -37.95 5.63 14.83
N PRO A 210 -38.17 4.87 13.73
CA PRO A 210 -39.00 3.66 13.78
C PRO A 210 -38.53 2.62 14.81
N VAL A 211 -37.22 2.41 14.95
CA VAL A 211 -36.64 1.45 15.90
C VAL A 211 -36.79 1.97 17.33
N ALA A 212 -36.56 3.27 17.57
CA ALA A 212 -36.75 3.87 18.88
C ALA A 212 -38.19 3.68 19.39
N LYS A 213 -39.18 3.96 18.53
CA LYS A 213 -40.61 3.76 18.85
C LYS A 213 -40.97 2.29 19.12
N LEU A 214 -40.31 1.35 18.44
CA LEU A 214 -40.49 -0.08 18.73
C LEU A 214 -39.91 -0.47 20.09
N LEU A 215 -38.72 0.03 20.42
CA LEU A 215 -38.00 -0.33 21.65
C LEU A 215 -38.52 0.35 22.92
N GLU A 216 -39.37 1.38 22.80
CA GLU A 216 -40.18 1.90 23.93
C GLU A 216 -41.11 0.82 24.51
N LYS A 217 -41.48 -0.19 23.72
CA LYS A 217 -42.35 -1.28 24.16
C LYS A 217 -41.53 -2.34 24.90
N PRO A 218 -41.93 -2.76 26.12
CA PRO A 218 -41.14 -3.66 26.97
C PRO A 218 -40.95 -5.07 26.41
N GLY A 219 -41.73 -5.48 25.39
CA GLY A 219 -41.68 -6.80 24.75
C GLY A 219 -40.68 -6.94 23.61
N LEU A 220 -39.98 -5.88 23.19
CA LEU A 220 -39.04 -5.89 22.06
C LEU A 220 -37.61 -5.61 22.51
N THR A 221 -36.62 -6.16 21.79
CA THR A 221 -35.20 -5.91 22.06
C THR A 221 -34.35 -5.99 20.80
N LEU A 222 -33.14 -5.44 20.86
CA LEU A 222 -32.14 -5.56 19.80
C LEU A 222 -31.36 -6.88 19.95
N LEU A 223 -31.23 -7.60 18.85
CA LEU A 223 -30.45 -8.82 18.75
C LEU A 223 -29.04 -8.49 18.24
N PRO A 224 -27.97 -8.80 19.01
CA PRO A 224 -26.60 -8.60 18.54
C PRO A 224 -26.24 -9.58 17.42
N LEU A 225 -25.38 -9.12 16.50
CA LEU A 225 -24.78 -9.94 15.46
C LEU A 225 -23.44 -10.52 15.93
N ASP A 226 -23.04 -11.66 15.37
CA ASP A 226 -21.74 -12.27 15.64
C ASP A 226 -20.65 -11.59 14.78
N PRO A 227 -19.68 -10.86 15.37
CA PRO A 227 -18.63 -10.18 14.61
C PRO A 227 -17.80 -11.12 13.73
N GLU A 228 -17.58 -12.37 14.16
CA GLU A 228 -16.79 -13.33 13.38
C GLU A 228 -17.52 -13.73 12.10
N ARG A 229 -18.86 -13.82 12.15
CA ARG A 229 -19.67 -14.08 10.95
C ARG A 229 -19.65 -12.87 10.02
N LEU A 230 -19.70 -11.67 10.57
CA LEU A 230 -19.65 -10.45 9.76
C LEU A 230 -18.31 -10.27 9.04
N ARG A 231 -17.18 -10.68 9.65
CA ARG A 231 -15.85 -10.65 9.01
C ARG A 231 -15.72 -11.56 7.79
N THR A 232 -16.65 -12.51 7.59
CA THR A 232 -16.69 -13.33 6.37
C THR A 232 -17.31 -12.61 5.16
N LEU A 233 -17.98 -11.48 5.39
CA LEU A 233 -18.55 -10.66 4.32
C LEU A 233 -17.47 -9.76 3.70
N PRO A 234 -17.59 -9.41 2.41
CA PRO A 234 -16.63 -8.52 1.76
C PRO A 234 -16.52 -7.16 2.47
N SER A 235 -15.29 -6.79 2.85
CA SER A 235 -14.98 -5.50 3.49
C SER A 235 -14.19 -4.54 2.60
N GLU A 236 -13.79 -4.98 1.40
CA GLU A 236 -13.10 -4.14 0.42
C GLU A 236 -13.99 -2.97 -0.02
N GLY A 237 -13.38 -1.82 -0.32
CA GLY A 237 -14.11 -0.61 -0.74
C GLY A 237 -15.13 -0.08 0.28
N ALA A 238 -15.07 -0.55 1.54
CA ALA A 238 -16.05 -0.28 2.61
C ALA A 238 -17.49 -0.66 2.24
N ALA A 239 -17.67 -1.78 1.52
CA ALA A 239 -18.99 -2.33 1.20
C ALA A 239 -19.85 -2.50 2.46
N LEU A 240 -19.30 -3.19 3.46
CA LEU A 240 -19.88 -3.43 4.78
C LEU A 240 -18.76 -3.45 5.82
N ALA A 241 -19.00 -2.86 6.99
CA ALA A 241 -18.07 -2.83 8.11
C ALA A 241 -18.65 -3.52 9.35
N VAL A 242 -17.79 -4.12 10.17
CA VAL A 242 -18.14 -4.60 11.51
C VAL A 242 -18.14 -3.41 12.47
N ASP A 243 -19.23 -3.20 13.19
CA ASP A 243 -19.45 -2.02 14.03
C ASP A 243 -20.34 -2.37 15.25
N ALA A 244 -20.75 -1.37 16.03
CA ALA A 244 -21.68 -1.54 17.13
C ALA A 244 -22.60 -0.32 17.33
N ILE A 245 -23.87 -0.58 17.66
CA ILE A 245 -24.77 0.44 18.17
C ILE A 245 -24.35 0.75 19.61
N ALA A 246 -23.91 1.97 19.88
CA ALA A 246 -23.41 2.38 21.18
C ALA A 246 -24.44 2.21 22.31
N ALA A 247 -23.98 1.97 23.54
CA ALA A 247 -24.83 1.90 24.73
C ALA A 247 -25.67 3.19 24.90
N GLY A 248 -26.95 3.05 25.26
CA GLY A 248 -27.85 4.18 25.48
C GLY A 248 -28.37 4.87 24.22
N SER A 249 -28.16 4.28 23.03
CA SER A 249 -28.73 4.78 21.77
C SER A 249 -30.25 4.65 21.71
N TYR A 250 -30.81 3.67 22.42
CA TYR A 250 -32.26 3.40 22.45
C TYR A 250 -32.80 3.19 23.87
N PRO A 251 -34.11 3.41 24.11
CA PRO A 251 -34.75 3.16 25.40
C PRO A 251 -34.50 1.72 25.90
N GLY A 252 -34.04 1.60 27.14
CA GLY A 252 -33.78 0.30 27.78
C GLY A 252 -32.55 -0.46 27.28
N GLN A 253 -31.81 0.05 26.29
CA GLN A 253 -30.58 -0.56 25.77
C GLN A 253 -29.35 -0.05 26.53
N LYS A 254 -28.89 -0.83 27.52
CA LYS A 254 -27.79 -0.44 28.43
C LYS A 254 -26.38 -0.82 27.94
N ALA A 255 -26.27 -1.81 27.07
CA ALA A 255 -25.00 -2.31 26.55
C ALA A 255 -24.91 -2.09 25.04
N ALA A 256 -23.71 -1.87 24.51
CA ALA A 256 -23.50 -1.78 23.07
C ALA A 256 -23.96 -3.06 22.36
N VAL A 257 -24.50 -2.92 21.15
CA VAL A 257 -25.02 -4.05 20.35
C VAL A 257 -24.14 -4.20 19.12
N PRO A 258 -23.27 -5.23 19.05
CA PRO A 258 -22.48 -5.53 17.87
C PRO A 258 -23.37 -5.71 16.64
N THR A 259 -22.99 -5.09 15.53
CA THR A 259 -23.76 -5.11 14.28
C THR A 259 -22.88 -4.87 13.05
N ALA A 260 -23.50 -4.82 11.87
CA ALA A 260 -22.89 -4.37 10.63
C ALA A 260 -23.30 -2.93 10.33
N SER A 261 -22.42 -2.17 9.68
CA SER A 261 -22.73 -0.86 9.12
C SER A 261 -22.40 -0.81 7.62
N VAL A 262 -23.19 -0.02 6.90
CA VAL A 262 -23.01 0.35 5.50
C VAL A 262 -23.04 1.87 5.40
N ARG A 263 -22.79 2.43 4.22
CA ARG A 263 -22.88 3.88 3.98
C ARG A 263 -23.91 4.18 2.89
N ALA A 264 -24.67 5.25 3.07
CA ALA A 264 -25.42 5.84 1.98
C ALA A 264 -24.45 6.58 1.05
N LEU A 265 -24.57 6.41 -0.26
CA LEU A 265 -23.73 7.02 -1.28
C LEU A 265 -24.59 7.86 -2.23
N LEU A 266 -24.09 9.02 -2.63
CA LEU A 266 -24.61 9.76 -3.77
C LEU A 266 -23.84 9.34 -5.02
N LEU A 267 -24.56 8.73 -5.97
CA LEU A 267 -24.04 8.26 -7.26
C LEU A 267 -24.67 9.06 -8.40
N VAL A 268 -23.94 9.22 -9.50
CA VAL A 268 -24.40 9.89 -10.73
C VAL A 268 -24.04 9.10 -11.97
N ALA A 269 -24.72 9.42 -13.08
CA ALA A 269 -24.33 8.94 -14.40
C ALA A 269 -22.97 9.57 -14.82
N PRO A 270 -22.13 8.88 -15.61
CA PRO A 270 -20.79 9.36 -15.94
C PRO A 270 -20.73 10.61 -16.82
N ASP A 271 -21.84 10.96 -17.46
CA ASP A 271 -22.00 12.09 -18.37
C ASP A 271 -22.58 13.35 -17.69
N VAL A 272 -22.85 13.29 -16.37
CA VAL A 272 -23.27 14.47 -15.62
C VAL A 272 -22.13 15.51 -15.61
N PRO A 273 -22.36 16.77 -16.03
CA PRO A 273 -21.28 17.75 -16.15
C PRO A 273 -20.53 18.01 -14.83
N ASP A 274 -19.22 18.24 -14.92
CA ASP A 274 -18.35 18.43 -13.75
C ASP A 274 -18.82 19.57 -12.82
N LEU A 275 -19.32 20.68 -13.39
CA LEU A 275 -19.86 21.80 -12.63
C LEU A 275 -21.15 21.43 -11.86
N VAL A 276 -21.98 20.56 -12.43
CA VAL A 276 -23.19 20.03 -11.75
C VAL A 276 -22.75 19.15 -10.58
N VAL A 277 -21.76 18.30 -10.78
CA VAL A 277 -21.21 17.44 -9.72
C VAL A 277 -20.59 18.25 -8.58
N ALA A 278 -19.84 19.31 -8.89
CA ALA A 278 -19.30 20.22 -7.89
C ALA A 278 -20.40 20.89 -7.05
N GLU A 279 -21.48 21.38 -7.67
CA GLU A 279 -22.63 21.97 -6.98
C GLU A 279 -23.33 20.94 -6.07
N LEU A 280 -23.46 19.68 -6.52
CA LEU A 280 -24.00 18.60 -5.68
C LEU A 280 -23.14 18.35 -4.44
N ILE A 281 -21.81 18.37 -4.55
CA ILE A 281 -20.90 18.20 -3.40
C ILE A 281 -21.05 19.34 -2.41
N VAL A 282 -21.05 20.59 -2.89
CA VAL A 282 -21.28 21.78 -2.06
C VAL A 282 -22.62 21.66 -1.34
N ASN A 283 -23.67 21.24 -2.05
CA ASN A 283 -25.00 21.10 -1.48
C ASN A 283 -25.07 20.01 -0.40
N VAL A 284 -24.46 18.85 -0.64
CA VAL A 284 -24.33 17.77 0.36
C VAL A 284 -23.58 18.26 1.60
N ALA A 285 -22.48 18.97 1.41
CA ALA A 285 -21.69 19.53 2.52
C ALA A 285 -22.49 20.57 3.33
N ARG A 286 -23.25 21.45 2.65
CA ARG A 286 -24.16 22.41 3.31
C ARG A 286 -25.26 21.70 4.09
N GLU A 287 -25.84 20.63 3.56
CA GLU A 287 -26.86 19.87 4.27
C GLU A 287 -26.29 19.15 5.49
N ALA A 288 -25.10 18.54 5.36
CA ALA A 288 -24.42 17.91 6.49
C ALA A 288 -24.12 18.91 7.63
N ALA A 289 -23.78 20.16 7.28
CA ALA A 289 -23.56 21.24 8.24
C ALA A 289 -24.85 21.74 8.92
N ARG A 290 -26.03 21.46 8.37
CA ARG A 290 -27.32 21.90 8.93
C ARG A 290 -27.82 20.93 9.99
N LYS A 291 -28.36 21.47 11.08
CA LYS A 291 -29.03 20.70 12.15
C LYS A 291 -30.49 20.32 11.82
N ARG A 292 -30.94 20.54 10.58
CA ARG A 292 -32.36 20.45 10.19
C ARG A 292 -32.87 19.01 10.18
N LEU A 293 -32.12 18.08 9.59
CA LEU A 293 -32.36 16.64 9.78
C LEU A 293 -31.59 16.16 11.02
N GLN A 294 -32.14 16.37 12.22
CA GLN A 294 -31.47 16.00 13.48
C GLN A 294 -31.01 14.53 13.52
N LEU A 295 -31.75 13.61 12.87
CA LEU A 295 -31.42 12.18 12.75
C LEU A 295 -30.17 11.95 11.90
N VAL A 296 -30.07 12.66 10.78
CA VAL A 296 -28.92 12.59 9.85
C VAL A 296 -27.72 13.34 10.44
N HIS A 297 -27.94 14.51 11.02
CA HIS A 297 -26.93 15.32 11.70
C HIS A 297 -26.26 14.59 12.88
N ARG A 298 -27.02 13.79 13.67
CA ARG A 298 -26.43 12.95 14.73
C ARG A 298 -25.57 11.81 14.17
N ALA A 299 -25.99 11.18 13.07
CA ALA A 299 -25.21 10.16 12.37
C ALA A 299 -23.96 10.74 11.68
N PHE A 300 -23.98 12.02 11.32
CA PHE A 300 -22.88 12.73 10.70
C PHE A 300 -21.81 13.27 11.67
N GLY A 301 -21.94 13.24 13.01
CA GLY A 301 -20.87 13.72 13.92
C GLY A 301 -20.18 15.05 13.52
N ARG A 302 -18.87 15.20 13.76
CA ARG A 302 -18.03 16.28 13.18
C ARG A 302 -17.56 15.85 11.77
N TYR A 303 -18.45 15.84 10.79
CA TYR A 303 -18.08 15.53 9.40
C TYR A 303 -17.58 16.76 8.65
N GLY A 304 -16.44 16.62 7.98
CA GLY A 304 -15.93 17.57 6.98
C GLY A 304 -16.05 17.01 5.57
N LEU A 305 -15.78 17.85 4.55
CA LEU A 305 -15.75 17.45 3.13
C LEU A 305 -14.88 16.20 2.87
N HIS A 306 -13.91 15.93 3.74
CA HIS A 306 -12.96 14.82 3.65
C HIS A 306 -13.61 13.44 3.73
N GLU A 307 -14.62 13.31 4.60
CA GLU A 307 -15.35 12.05 4.78
C GLU A 307 -16.23 11.71 3.57
N LEU A 308 -16.56 12.71 2.73
CA LEU A 308 -17.38 12.51 1.53
C LEU A 308 -16.61 11.78 0.41
N ALA A 309 -15.28 11.82 0.42
CA ALA A 309 -14.44 11.32 -0.68
C ALA A 309 -13.69 10.01 -0.37
N ARG A 310 -13.90 9.43 0.83
CA ARG A 310 -13.20 8.21 1.28
C ARG A 310 -14.14 7.01 1.33
N GLN A 311 -13.54 5.81 1.35
CA GLN A 311 -14.27 4.55 1.58
C GLN A 311 -15.41 4.32 0.56
N LEU A 312 -15.11 4.56 -0.72
CA LEU A 312 -16.07 4.40 -1.81
C LEU A 312 -15.80 3.09 -2.56
N PRO A 313 -16.84 2.28 -2.85
CA PRO A 313 -16.69 1.05 -3.63
C PRO A 313 -16.66 1.28 -5.15
N LEU A 314 -16.76 2.54 -5.58
CA LEU A 314 -16.83 2.98 -6.98
C LEU A 314 -15.84 4.13 -7.22
N PRO A 315 -15.30 4.28 -8.43
CA PRO A 315 -14.47 5.43 -8.77
C PRO A 315 -15.28 6.74 -8.67
N LEU A 316 -14.60 7.80 -8.22
CA LEU A 316 -15.16 9.14 -8.20
C LEU A 316 -15.47 9.64 -9.61
N HIS A 317 -16.51 10.45 -9.73
CA HIS A 317 -16.76 11.23 -10.94
C HIS A 317 -15.59 12.20 -11.19
N PRO A 318 -15.14 12.46 -12.43
CA PRO A 318 -14.06 13.41 -12.73
C PRO A 318 -14.25 14.78 -12.06
N GLY A 319 -15.43 15.39 -12.20
CA GLY A 319 -15.78 16.63 -11.48
C GLY A 319 -15.71 16.54 -9.96
N ALA A 320 -16.07 15.40 -9.36
CA ALA A 320 -15.92 15.19 -7.92
C ALA A 320 -14.44 15.12 -7.51
N LEU A 321 -13.64 14.36 -8.27
CA LEU A 321 -12.20 14.26 -8.07
C LEU A 321 -11.51 15.63 -8.19
N SER A 322 -11.85 16.42 -9.21
CA SER A 322 -11.34 17.78 -9.40
C SER A 322 -11.74 18.69 -8.23
N TYR A 323 -13.02 18.70 -7.85
CA TYR A 323 -13.52 19.53 -6.75
C TYR A 323 -12.86 19.21 -5.40
N TYR A 324 -12.71 17.93 -5.06
CA TYR A 324 -12.07 17.51 -3.81
C TYR A 324 -10.56 17.82 -3.80
N ARG A 325 -9.89 17.76 -4.96
CA ARG A 325 -8.48 18.20 -5.11
C ARG A 325 -8.33 19.71 -4.92
N GLU A 326 -9.16 20.50 -5.58
CA GLU A 326 -9.12 21.97 -5.53
C GLU A 326 -9.45 22.51 -4.13
N SER A 327 -10.38 21.86 -3.42
CA SER A 327 -10.77 22.23 -2.06
C SER A 327 -9.70 21.88 -1.00
N GLN A 328 -8.56 21.32 -1.40
CA GLN A 328 -7.48 20.80 -0.52
C GLN A 328 -7.92 19.73 0.50
N VAL A 329 -9.10 19.16 0.31
CA VAL A 329 -9.73 18.18 1.19
C VAL A 329 -9.30 16.76 0.83
N TYR A 330 -8.96 16.54 -0.44
CA TYR A 330 -8.34 15.32 -0.93
C TYR A 330 -6.99 15.71 -1.57
N ARG A 331 -5.95 15.81 -0.74
CA ARG A 331 -4.59 15.84 -1.27
C ARG A 331 -4.26 14.40 -1.64
N LEU A 332 -4.23 14.10 -2.93
CA LEU A 332 -3.37 13.01 -3.37
C LEU A 332 -1.96 13.35 -2.87
N PRO A 333 -1.17 12.34 -2.50
CA PRO A 333 0.20 12.60 -2.08
C PRO A 333 0.88 13.44 -3.15
N VAL A 334 1.56 14.50 -2.73
CA VAL A 334 2.33 15.32 -3.65
C VAL A 334 3.41 14.41 -4.22
N ARG A 335 3.38 14.24 -5.54
CA ARG A 335 4.41 13.47 -6.23
C ARG A 335 5.68 14.29 -6.29
N VAL A 336 6.66 13.82 -5.53
CA VAL A 336 8.01 14.34 -5.53
C VAL A 336 8.85 13.44 -6.41
N TYR A 337 9.16 13.92 -7.60
CA TYR A 337 10.07 13.25 -8.51
C TYR A 337 11.48 13.39 -7.96
N THR A 338 12.15 12.28 -7.76
CA THR A 338 13.48 12.21 -7.16
C THR A 338 14.35 11.23 -7.90
N SER A 339 15.62 11.58 -8.02
CA SER A 339 16.68 10.73 -8.54
C SER A 339 18.00 11.24 -7.97
N LEU A 340 19.06 10.49 -8.19
CA LEU A 340 20.40 10.86 -7.75
C LEU A 340 21.46 10.64 -8.82
N TYR A 341 22.59 11.29 -8.65
CA TYR A 341 23.79 11.16 -9.46
C TYR A 341 24.99 10.83 -8.58
N LEU A 342 25.51 9.61 -8.70
CA LEU A 342 26.58 9.09 -7.86
C LEU A 342 27.94 9.56 -8.38
N LEU A 343 28.70 10.26 -7.54
CA LEU A 343 30.04 10.78 -7.85
C LEU A 343 31.13 9.80 -7.46
N ALA A 344 31.04 9.24 -6.26
CA ALA A 344 32.07 8.36 -5.70
C ALA A 344 31.48 7.36 -4.71
N VAL A 345 32.11 6.18 -4.66
CA VAL A 345 31.98 5.21 -3.57
C VAL A 345 33.34 5.08 -2.91
N SER A 346 33.40 5.29 -1.59
CA SER A 346 34.63 5.18 -0.80
C SER A 346 34.40 4.34 0.45
N ASN A 347 35.48 3.93 1.11
CA ASN A 347 35.45 3.18 2.37
C ASN A 347 34.53 1.93 2.33
N LEU A 348 34.47 1.25 1.17
CA LEU A 348 33.71 0.01 1.04
C LEU A 348 34.40 -1.08 1.84
N ASP A 349 33.82 -1.38 3.00
CA ASP A 349 34.27 -2.39 3.94
C ASP A 349 33.23 -3.51 4.04
N ILE A 350 33.48 -4.58 3.29
CA ILE A 350 32.63 -5.77 3.27
C ILE A 350 32.61 -6.46 4.64
N LYS A 351 33.70 -6.36 5.41
CA LYS A 351 33.83 -7.02 6.71
C LYS A 351 32.95 -6.36 7.75
N ASN A 352 32.96 -5.03 7.80
CA ASN A 352 32.16 -4.24 8.73
C ASN A 352 30.76 -3.87 8.21
N GLY A 353 30.44 -4.22 6.96
CA GLY A 353 29.14 -3.93 6.38
C GLY A 353 28.92 -2.45 6.11
N SER A 354 29.96 -1.68 5.79
CA SER A 354 29.90 -0.22 5.65
C SER A 354 30.46 0.29 4.33
N TYR A 355 29.92 1.41 3.84
CA TYR A 355 30.41 2.11 2.67
C TYR A 355 29.97 3.57 2.69
N THR A 356 30.75 4.45 2.05
CA THR A 356 30.46 5.88 1.92
C THR A 356 30.11 6.20 0.47
N MET A 357 29.13 7.07 0.25
CA MET A 357 28.77 7.56 -1.09
C MET A 357 28.67 9.08 -1.09
N ASP A 358 29.27 9.69 -2.12
CA ASP A 358 29.12 11.12 -2.47
C ASP A 358 28.24 11.21 -3.72
N PHE A 359 27.11 11.92 -3.62
CA PHE A 359 26.12 11.98 -4.69
C PHE A 359 25.37 13.31 -4.69
N TYR A 360 24.89 13.71 -5.87
CA TYR A 360 23.83 14.71 -5.96
C TYR A 360 22.47 14.03 -5.81
N LEU A 361 21.58 14.65 -5.05
CA LEU A 361 20.20 14.22 -4.84
C LEU A 361 19.29 15.39 -5.17
N TRP A 362 18.25 15.16 -5.95
CA TRP A 362 17.28 16.22 -6.24
C TRP A 362 15.86 15.78 -6.00
N PHE A 363 15.02 16.80 -5.81
CA PHE A 363 13.60 16.69 -5.63
C PHE A 363 12.93 17.74 -6.50
N ARG A 364 11.90 17.33 -7.24
CA ARG A 364 11.01 18.28 -7.89
C ARG A 364 9.56 17.89 -7.74
N TRP A 365 8.70 18.86 -7.49
CA TRP A 365 7.27 18.64 -7.36
C TRP A 365 6.51 19.86 -7.86
N LYS A 366 5.22 19.66 -8.11
CA LYS A 366 4.32 20.71 -8.56
C LYS A 366 3.30 21.00 -7.46
N GLY A 367 3.09 22.29 -7.18
CA GLY A 367 2.18 22.73 -6.13
C GLY A 367 2.85 22.88 -4.76
N ARG A 368 2.03 22.94 -3.70
CA ARG A 368 2.46 23.24 -2.34
C ARG A 368 2.72 21.97 -1.54
N LEU A 369 3.88 21.91 -0.88
CA LEU A 369 4.28 20.83 0.02
C LEU A 369 4.62 21.45 1.39
N GLY A 370 3.77 21.22 2.39
CA GLY A 370 3.94 21.79 3.73
C GLY A 370 3.72 23.31 3.82
N GLU A 371 4.19 23.91 4.92
CA GLU A 371 4.13 25.36 5.14
C GLU A 371 5.22 26.13 4.40
N LYS A 372 6.40 25.51 4.25
CA LYS A 372 7.59 26.03 3.56
C LYS A 372 7.85 25.26 2.26
N ASP A 373 7.59 25.90 1.13
CA ASP A 373 7.76 25.30 -0.20
C ASP A 373 9.22 25.29 -0.72
N ASP A 374 10.20 25.63 0.11
CA ASP A 374 11.63 25.74 -0.23
C ASP A 374 12.52 24.75 0.53
N GLU A 375 11.94 23.91 1.39
CA GLU A 375 12.67 22.93 2.18
C GLU A 375 11.97 21.57 2.08
N LEU A 376 12.73 20.51 1.80
CA LEU A 376 12.28 19.13 1.96
C LEU A 376 13.30 18.38 2.81
N ALA A 377 12.89 18.06 4.04
CA ALA A 377 13.69 17.19 4.91
C ALA A 377 13.73 15.77 4.35
N PHE A 378 14.87 15.11 4.50
CA PHE A 378 15.05 13.72 4.11
C PHE A 378 16.06 13.03 5.03
N GLU A 379 15.88 11.73 5.21
CA GLU A 379 16.76 10.87 5.99
C GLU A 379 17.32 9.74 5.12
N VAL A 380 18.52 9.27 5.44
CA VAL A 380 19.10 8.04 4.87
C VAL A 380 18.85 6.90 5.85
N ILE A 381 17.83 6.08 5.59
CA ILE A 381 17.33 5.08 6.54
C ILE A 381 18.35 3.98 6.85
N ASN A 382 19.14 3.57 5.86
CA ASN A 382 20.18 2.56 6.02
C ASN A 382 21.56 3.17 6.36
N GLY A 383 21.62 4.40 6.88
CA GLY A 383 22.89 5.08 7.09
C GLY A 383 22.80 6.34 7.94
N GLN A 384 23.84 7.16 7.85
CA GLN A 384 23.94 8.47 8.47
C GLN A 384 24.53 9.45 7.46
N ILE A 385 23.88 10.60 7.33
CA ILE A 385 24.37 11.71 6.51
C ILE A 385 25.53 12.37 7.26
N GLU A 386 26.72 12.38 6.67
CA GLU A 386 27.85 13.16 7.20
C GLU A 386 27.68 14.64 6.84
N ARG A 387 27.22 14.89 5.61
CA ARG A 387 27.05 16.24 5.05
C ARG A 387 25.97 16.26 3.98
N ALA A 388 25.08 17.23 4.06
CA ALA A 388 24.11 17.55 3.00
C ALA A 388 24.12 19.07 2.76
N GLU A 389 24.60 19.47 1.59
CA GLU A 389 24.70 20.88 1.19
C GLU A 389 23.68 21.19 0.10
N LEU A 390 22.77 22.12 0.36
CA LEU A 390 21.82 22.61 -0.64
C LEU A 390 22.56 23.36 -1.76
N GLN A 391 22.39 22.90 -2.99
CA GLN A 391 23.08 23.39 -4.19
C GLN A 391 22.20 24.35 -5.00
N ALA A 392 20.90 24.05 -5.10
CA ALA A 392 19.97 24.83 -5.90
C ALA A 392 18.56 24.82 -5.32
N VAL A 393 17.86 25.96 -5.47
CA VAL A 393 16.42 26.13 -5.23
C VAL A 393 15.87 26.91 -6.41
N GLU A 394 14.99 26.28 -7.20
CA GLU A 394 14.39 26.89 -8.37
C GLU A 394 12.88 26.79 -8.36
N ARG A 395 12.21 27.81 -8.90
CA ARG A 395 10.74 27.85 -9.04
C ARG A 395 10.35 28.31 -10.42
N TYR A 396 9.63 27.46 -11.15
CA TYR A 396 9.17 27.80 -12.50
C TYR A 396 7.88 27.05 -12.85
N GLY A 397 6.87 27.75 -13.38
CA GLY A 397 5.64 27.11 -13.86
C GLY A 397 4.86 26.31 -12.80
N GLY A 398 4.95 26.71 -11.53
CA GLY A 398 4.36 25.99 -10.40
C GLY A 398 5.15 24.76 -9.92
N TRP A 399 6.31 24.50 -10.52
CA TRP A 399 7.29 23.53 -10.03
C TRP A 399 8.22 24.17 -9.00
N THR A 400 8.56 23.38 -7.98
CA THR A 400 9.71 23.61 -7.11
C THR A 400 10.77 22.55 -7.44
N TYR A 401 12.03 22.96 -7.49
CA TYR A 401 13.19 22.08 -7.64
C TYR A 401 14.20 22.38 -6.53
N LEU A 402 14.66 21.33 -5.85
CA LEU A 402 15.73 21.35 -4.86
C LEU A 402 16.81 20.37 -5.27
N ALA A 403 18.07 20.76 -5.14
CA ALA A 403 19.21 19.87 -5.33
C ALA A 403 20.17 19.96 -4.15
N TYR A 404 20.65 18.82 -3.69
CA TYR A 404 21.60 18.65 -2.60
C TYR A 404 22.83 17.91 -3.10
N ARG A 405 23.99 18.23 -2.54
CA ARG A 405 25.16 17.34 -2.57
C ARG A 405 25.26 16.66 -1.21
N VAL A 406 25.26 15.34 -1.22
CA VAL A 406 25.16 14.52 -0.01
C VAL A 406 26.36 13.59 0.06
N VAL A 407 26.99 13.55 1.24
CA VAL A 407 27.94 12.52 1.63
C VAL A 407 27.33 11.75 2.79
N ALA A 408 27.15 10.44 2.61
CA ALA A 408 26.55 9.59 3.63
C ALA A 408 27.33 8.29 3.81
N ASN A 409 27.38 7.83 5.06
CA ASN A 409 27.88 6.52 5.44
C ASN A 409 26.70 5.57 5.60
N MET A 410 26.66 4.52 4.80
CA MET A 410 25.61 3.52 4.83
C MET A 410 26.09 2.21 5.42
N ARG A 411 25.12 1.45 5.89
CA ARG A 411 25.27 0.05 6.26
C ARG A 411 24.62 -0.83 5.19
N GLY A 412 25.31 -1.91 4.89
CA GLY A 412 24.89 -2.91 3.92
C GLY A 412 25.05 -4.32 4.50
N ASN A 413 24.32 -5.25 3.91
CA ASN A 413 24.52 -6.67 4.14
C ASN A 413 25.17 -7.27 2.90
N PHE A 414 26.30 -7.95 3.07
CA PHE A 414 27.12 -8.49 1.99
C PHE A 414 27.17 -10.02 2.05
N PRO A 415 26.21 -10.73 1.43
CA PRO A 415 26.22 -12.19 1.43
C PRO A 415 27.43 -12.74 0.66
N LEU A 416 28.17 -13.67 1.29
CA LEU A 416 29.41 -14.23 0.74
C LEU A 416 29.32 -15.70 0.33
N HIS A 417 28.12 -16.28 0.28
CA HIS A 417 27.91 -17.70 -0.09
C HIS A 417 28.66 -18.10 -1.38
N ARG A 418 28.69 -17.21 -2.36
CA ARG A 418 29.32 -17.43 -3.66
C ARG A 418 30.76 -16.93 -3.77
N TYR A 419 31.35 -16.39 -2.71
CA TYR A 419 32.70 -15.81 -2.76
C TYR A 419 33.74 -16.79 -3.35
N PRO A 420 34.57 -16.37 -4.33
CA PRO A 420 34.74 -15.02 -4.86
C PRO A 420 33.89 -14.68 -6.12
N PHE A 421 32.86 -15.46 -6.44
CA PHE A 421 31.93 -15.24 -7.56
C PHE A 421 30.66 -14.49 -7.11
N ASP A 422 30.78 -13.70 -6.05
CA ASP A 422 29.66 -12.98 -5.44
C ASP A 422 29.32 -11.68 -6.18
N HIS A 423 28.03 -11.36 -6.12
CA HIS A 423 27.47 -10.07 -6.52
C HIS A 423 26.97 -9.36 -5.27
N GLN A 424 27.18 -8.05 -5.20
CA GLN A 424 26.78 -7.23 -4.05
C GLN A 424 25.94 -6.05 -4.51
N VAL A 425 25.08 -5.57 -3.62
CA VAL A 425 24.23 -4.41 -3.88
C VAL A 425 24.54 -3.34 -2.86
N LEU A 426 24.96 -2.17 -3.33
CA LEU A 426 25.08 -0.98 -2.50
C LEU A 426 23.81 -0.16 -2.66
N ALA A 427 23.10 0.10 -1.56
CA ALA A 427 21.82 0.80 -1.59
C ALA A 427 21.86 2.15 -0.87
N ILE A 428 21.10 3.12 -1.38
CA ILE A 428 20.76 4.36 -0.66
C ILE A 428 19.24 4.33 -0.48
N GLN A 429 18.77 4.37 0.77
CA GLN A 429 17.35 4.40 1.10
C GLN A 429 16.98 5.77 1.67
N ILE A 430 16.13 6.51 0.98
CA ILE A 430 15.71 7.86 1.34
C ILE A 430 14.23 7.88 1.71
N GLU A 431 13.90 8.57 2.79
CA GLU A 431 12.54 8.73 3.31
C GLU A 431 12.35 10.16 3.85
N PRO A 432 11.17 10.78 3.71
CA PRO A 432 10.90 12.05 4.38
C PRO A 432 10.49 11.79 5.83
N PRO A 433 11.07 12.50 6.83
CA PRO A 433 10.70 12.29 8.22
C PRO A 433 9.30 12.84 8.55
N ASP A 434 8.91 13.95 7.90
CA ASP A 434 7.75 14.76 8.27
C ASP A 434 6.46 14.41 7.50
N TYR A 435 6.54 13.54 6.49
CA TYR A 435 5.43 13.27 5.58
C TYR A 435 5.15 11.78 5.44
N GLY A 436 3.91 11.38 5.75
CA GLY A 436 3.44 10.03 5.44
C GLY A 436 3.22 9.81 3.94
N SER A 437 3.10 8.55 3.53
CA SER A 437 2.79 8.17 2.13
C SER A 437 1.46 8.71 1.60
N THR A 438 0.57 9.16 2.49
CA THR A 438 -0.69 9.83 2.13
C THR A 438 -0.49 11.30 1.77
N GLU A 439 0.64 11.89 2.13
CA GLU A 439 0.96 13.31 1.94
C GLU A 439 2.04 13.50 0.87
N LEU A 440 3.02 12.59 0.82
CA LEU A 440 4.13 12.62 -0.13
C LEU A 440 4.33 11.24 -0.75
N GLU A 441 4.45 11.21 -2.08
CA GLU A 441 4.82 10.02 -2.85
C GLU A 441 6.12 10.34 -3.60
N PHE A 442 7.19 9.61 -3.31
CA PHE A 442 8.39 9.65 -4.14
C PHE A 442 8.12 8.90 -5.44
N VAL A 443 8.62 9.46 -6.53
CA VAL A 443 8.56 8.85 -7.87
C VAL A 443 9.96 8.97 -8.48
N PRO A 444 10.54 7.91 -9.06
CA PRO A 444 11.78 8.03 -9.81
C PRO A 444 11.65 9.10 -10.91
N ASP A 445 12.62 10.00 -11.03
CA ASP A 445 12.59 11.10 -12.00
C ASP A 445 12.95 10.63 -13.42
N ASP A 446 12.14 9.73 -13.98
CA ASP A 446 12.37 9.02 -15.25
C ASP A 446 11.91 9.78 -16.50
N HIS A 447 11.44 11.02 -16.36
CA HIS A 447 11.04 11.87 -17.48
C HIS A 447 11.54 13.31 -17.30
N HIS A 448 11.88 13.97 -18.41
CA HIS A 448 12.11 15.41 -18.46
C HIS A 448 10.80 16.21 -18.27
N LEU A 449 10.92 17.52 -18.05
CA LEU A 449 9.77 18.41 -17.92
C LEU A 449 8.91 18.50 -19.19
N ASP A 450 9.49 18.22 -20.35
CA ASP A 450 8.80 18.14 -21.64
C ASP A 450 8.13 16.77 -21.91
N GLY A 451 8.26 15.83 -20.97
CA GLY A 451 7.68 14.48 -21.06
C GLY A 451 8.55 13.46 -21.83
N SER A 452 9.73 13.83 -22.30
CA SER A 452 10.67 12.86 -22.88
C SER A 452 11.27 11.95 -21.79
N PRO A 453 11.50 10.64 -22.05
CA PRO A 453 12.02 9.71 -21.03
C PRO A 453 13.52 9.94 -20.77
N ARG A 454 13.94 9.74 -19.52
CA ARG A 454 15.34 9.70 -19.06
C ARG A 454 15.81 8.25 -18.89
N ASP A 455 17.07 8.00 -19.20
CA ASP A 455 17.67 6.69 -18.92
C ASP A 455 18.37 6.74 -17.56
N LEU A 456 17.60 6.50 -16.49
CA LEU A 456 18.08 6.51 -15.11
C LEU A 456 19.24 5.52 -14.85
N ARG A 457 19.50 4.56 -15.75
CA ARG A 457 20.66 3.67 -15.64
C ARG A 457 21.94 4.33 -16.14
N LYS A 458 21.84 5.08 -17.25
CA LYS A 458 22.99 5.75 -17.86
C LYS A 458 23.29 7.11 -17.25
N GLU A 459 22.26 7.83 -16.83
CA GLU A 459 22.37 9.20 -16.33
C GLU A 459 22.72 9.29 -14.84
N ALA A 460 22.75 8.18 -14.10
CA ALA A 460 22.89 8.20 -12.64
C ALA A 460 24.32 8.07 -12.11
N LEU A 461 25.31 7.81 -12.97
CA LEU A 461 26.70 7.56 -12.54
C LEU A 461 27.67 8.55 -13.17
N HIS A 462 28.64 9.00 -12.38
CA HIS A 462 29.79 9.70 -12.92
C HIS A 462 30.59 8.80 -13.88
N PRO A 463 30.93 9.24 -15.11
CA PRO A 463 31.61 8.39 -16.11
C PRO A 463 32.95 7.81 -15.65
N GLY A 464 33.64 8.53 -14.75
CA GLY A 464 34.90 8.08 -14.15
C GLY A 464 34.75 7.31 -12.85
N LEU A 465 33.53 6.90 -12.46
CA LEU A 465 33.29 6.16 -11.22
C LEU A 465 33.92 4.76 -11.32
N THR A 466 34.88 4.49 -10.43
CA THR A 466 35.51 3.18 -10.29
C THR A 466 35.49 2.73 -8.84
N ILE A 467 35.29 1.44 -8.61
CA ILE A 467 35.27 0.85 -7.27
C ILE A 467 36.33 -0.26 -7.26
N SER A 468 37.30 -0.17 -6.35
CA SER A 468 38.39 -1.15 -6.26
C SER A 468 37.84 -2.57 -6.07
N ASP A 469 38.36 -3.54 -6.82
CA ASP A 469 37.95 -4.96 -6.84
C ASP A 469 36.53 -5.28 -7.37
N TRP A 470 35.77 -4.26 -7.79
CA TRP A 470 34.39 -4.40 -8.24
C TRP A 470 34.16 -3.83 -9.63
N ARG A 471 33.31 -4.50 -10.39
CA ARG A 471 32.74 -3.99 -11.64
C ARG A 471 31.29 -3.59 -11.40
N ILE A 472 30.91 -2.40 -11.84
CA ILE A 472 29.51 -1.96 -11.84
C ILE A 472 28.76 -2.72 -12.94
N GLU A 473 27.64 -3.36 -12.59
CA GLU A 473 26.86 -4.20 -13.50
C GLU A 473 25.52 -3.58 -13.87
N ASP A 474 24.79 -3.04 -12.90
CA ASP A 474 23.49 -2.41 -13.11
C ASP A 474 23.24 -1.30 -12.09
N VAL A 475 22.29 -0.42 -12.42
CA VAL A 475 21.76 0.62 -11.54
C VAL A 475 20.25 0.53 -11.54
N ARG A 476 19.64 0.56 -10.36
CA ARG A 476 18.19 0.53 -10.22
C ARG A 476 17.71 1.64 -9.30
N GLN A 477 16.60 2.25 -9.66
CA GLN A 477 15.94 3.28 -8.89
C GLN A 477 14.47 2.91 -8.76
N ARG A 478 13.93 2.93 -7.55
CA ARG A 478 12.54 2.58 -7.28
C ARG A 478 12.01 3.38 -6.11
N ALA A 479 10.71 3.63 -6.12
CA ALA A 479 10.01 4.15 -4.96
C ALA A 479 8.82 3.25 -4.64
N TYR A 480 8.55 3.04 -3.35
CA TYR A 480 7.44 2.21 -2.91
C TYR A 480 6.97 2.63 -1.50
N PRO A 481 5.71 2.35 -1.14
CA PRO A 481 5.24 2.54 0.22
C PRO A 481 5.91 1.53 1.16
N PHE A 482 6.58 2.02 2.21
CA PHE A 482 7.11 1.22 3.30
C PHE A 482 6.19 1.32 4.50
N LEU A 483 5.69 0.18 5.00
CA LEU A 483 4.75 0.12 6.10
C LEU A 483 5.46 -0.30 7.39
N TYR A 484 5.62 0.63 8.33
CA TYR A 484 6.13 0.30 9.65
C TYR A 484 5.08 -0.47 10.45
N PRO A 485 5.47 -1.48 11.24
CA PRO A 485 4.57 -2.25 12.11
C PRO A 485 4.23 -1.53 13.43
N THR A 486 4.49 -0.23 13.49
CA THR A 486 4.27 0.64 14.66
C THR A 486 3.68 1.97 14.17
N ASP A 487 3.00 2.66 15.07
CA ASP A 487 2.51 4.03 14.93
C ASP A 487 3.45 5.06 15.61
N PHE A 488 4.63 4.60 16.04
CA PHE A 488 5.60 5.37 16.82
C PHE A 488 5.03 5.97 18.11
N GLY A 489 3.92 5.41 18.63
CA GLY A 489 3.21 5.92 19.81
C GLY A 489 2.44 7.21 19.54
N SER A 490 2.15 7.53 18.27
CA SER A 490 1.39 8.73 17.89
C SER A 490 -0.05 8.66 18.41
N PRO A 491 -0.51 9.64 19.22
CA PRO A 491 -1.89 9.67 19.70
C PRO A 491 -2.90 10.12 18.63
N TYR A 492 -2.43 10.53 17.45
CA TYR A 492 -3.24 11.14 16.39
C TYR A 492 -3.42 10.25 15.15
N GLU A 493 -2.54 9.28 14.91
CA GLU A 493 -2.66 8.34 13.80
C GLU A 493 -3.44 7.11 14.24
N ALA A 494 -4.77 7.13 14.06
CA ALA A 494 -5.64 5.97 14.29
C ALA A 494 -5.51 4.89 13.18
N THR A 495 -4.33 4.71 12.62
CA THR A 495 -4.02 3.54 11.81
C THR A 495 -3.93 2.33 12.74
N GLN A 496 -4.20 1.12 12.25
CA GLN A 496 -4.23 -0.12 13.06
C GLN A 496 -2.82 -0.52 13.56
N GLY A 497 -2.10 0.37 14.25
CA GLY A 497 -0.72 0.22 14.71
C GLY A 497 0.31 0.21 13.57
N ARG A 498 0.06 0.89 12.44
CA ARG A 498 0.98 0.89 11.30
C ARG A 498 1.08 2.26 10.63
N THR A 499 2.28 2.81 10.47
CA THR A 499 2.50 4.08 9.78
C THR A 499 3.17 3.87 8.41
N PRO A 500 2.54 4.31 7.31
CA PRO A 500 3.09 4.15 5.97
C PRO A 500 3.88 5.38 5.49
N TYR A 501 5.12 5.19 5.05
CA TYR A 501 5.98 6.22 4.45
C TYR A 501 6.29 5.90 2.99
N SER A 502 6.62 6.92 2.20
CA SER A 502 7.13 6.70 0.84
C SER A 502 8.65 6.58 0.87
N ARG A 503 9.19 5.43 0.48
CA ARG A 503 10.63 5.18 0.44
C ARG A 503 11.16 5.16 -0.98
N TYR A 504 12.17 5.97 -1.24
CA TYR A 504 12.96 5.92 -2.47
C TYR A 504 14.24 5.12 -2.25
N VAL A 505 14.58 4.25 -3.19
CA VAL A 505 15.74 3.37 -3.12
C VAL A 505 16.53 3.42 -4.42
N PHE A 506 17.81 3.75 -4.30
CA PHE A 506 18.81 3.60 -5.34
C PHE A 506 19.68 2.38 -5.03
N GLU A 507 19.93 1.53 -6.02
CA GLU A 507 20.72 0.31 -5.91
C GLU A 507 21.80 0.29 -6.99
N LEU A 508 23.04 0.07 -6.56
CA LEU A 508 24.20 -0.16 -7.42
C LEU A 508 24.60 -1.62 -7.33
N GLU A 509 24.42 -2.37 -8.41
CA GLU A 509 24.79 -3.78 -8.49
C GLU A 509 26.27 -3.92 -8.89
N LEU A 510 27.02 -4.67 -8.10
CA LEU A 510 28.45 -4.89 -8.25
C LEU A 510 28.75 -6.36 -8.46
N GLY A 511 29.56 -6.67 -9.47
CA GLY A 511 30.15 -7.99 -9.67
C GLY A 511 31.64 -7.97 -9.30
N ARG A 512 32.11 -8.96 -8.54
CA ARG A 512 33.53 -9.03 -8.15
C ARG A 512 34.43 -9.28 -9.36
N VAL A 513 35.56 -8.58 -9.45
CA VAL A 513 36.56 -8.82 -10.51
C VAL A 513 37.32 -10.12 -10.23
N LEU A 514 37.13 -11.14 -11.09
CA LEU A 514 37.59 -12.50 -10.80
C LEU A 514 39.09 -12.75 -11.03
N VAL A 515 39.71 -12.06 -12.00
CA VAL A 515 41.09 -12.37 -12.45
C VAL A 515 42.12 -12.36 -11.31
N PRO A 516 42.14 -11.37 -10.39
CA PRO A 516 43.06 -11.38 -9.25
C PRO A 516 42.90 -12.62 -8.37
N TYR A 517 41.68 -13.11 -8.14
CA TYR A 517 41.43 -14.29 -7.31
C TYR A 517 41.82 -15.59 -8.02
N VAL A 518 41.67 -15.67 -9.33
CA VAL A 518 42.17 -16.82 -10.09
C VAL A 518 43.69 -16.93 -9.94
N VAL A 519 44.41 -15.81 -10.11
CA VAL A 519 45.88 -15.79 -10.07
C VAL A 519 46.43 -15.91 -8.65
N LYS A 520 45.83 -15.22 -7.68
CA LYS A 520 46.32 -15.16 -6.30
C LYS A 520 45.77 -16.27 -5.40
N SER A 521 44.63 -16.88 -5.76
CA SER A 521 43.97 -17.89 -4.94
C SER A 521 43.90 -19.27 -5.60
N ILE A 522 43.23 -19.37 -6.75
CA ILE A 522 42.94 -20.67 -7.36
C ILE A 522 44.22 -21.32 -7.91
N LEU A 523 45.10 -20.55 -8.55
CA LEU A 523 46.33 -21.06 -9.13
C LEU A 523 47.30 -21.63 -8.08
N PRO A 524 47.66 -20.91 -6.98
CA PRO A 524 48.51 -21.48 -5.93
C PRO A 524 47.90 -22.72 -5.27
N LEU A 525 46.60 -22.70 -4.98
CA LEU A 525 45.91 -23.87 -4.41
C LEU A 525 46.00 -25.09 -5.34
N THR A 526 45.77 -24.88 -6.64
CA THR A 526 45.89 -25.94 -7.65
C THR A 526 47.31 -26.49 -7.73
N ILE A 527 48.33 -25.62 -7.63
CA ILE A 527 49.74 -26.05 -7.59
C ILE A 527 50.03 -26.89 -6.35
N ILE A 528 49.57 -26.46 -5.16
CA ILE A 528 49.75 -27.22 -3.90
C ILE A 528 49.13 -28.62 -4.02
N VAL A 529 47.91 -28.72 -4.54
CA VAL A 529 47.24 -30.01 -4.77
C VAL A 529 47.98 -30.83 -5.83
N ALA A 530 48.40 -30.24 -6.94
CA ALA A 530 49.14 -30.93 -7.99
C ALA A 530 50.50 -31.47 -7.48
N MET A 531 51.19 -30.74 -6.62
CA MET A 531 52.41 -31.20 -5.95
C MET A 531 52.17 -32.47 -5.13
N SER A 532 51.01 -32.57 -4.46
CA SER A 532 50.65 -33.79 -3.72
C SER A 532 50.48 -35.02 -4.63
N PHE A 533 50.25 -34.84 -5.93
CA PHE A 533 50.12 -35.95 -6.89
C PHE A 533 51.44 -36.43 -7.46
N VAL A 534 52.53 -35.66 -7.31
CA VAL A 534 53.87 -36.06 -7.76
C VAL A 534 54.34 -37.32 -7.03
N VAL A 535 53.85 -37.56 -5.81
CA VAL A 535 54.22 -38.71 -4.99
C VAL A 535 53.90 -40.05 -5.65
N PHE A 536 52.86 -40.10 -6.50
CA PHE A 536 52.48 -41.31 -7.25
C PHE A 536 53.44 -41.66 -8.40
N PHE A 537 54.51 -40.88 -8.58
CA PHE A 537 55.57 -41.13 -9.56
C PHE A 537 56.92 -41.41 -8.90
N ILE A 538 56.99 -41.33 -7.58
CA ILE A 538 58.20 -41.58 -6.79
C ILE A 538 58.25 -43.08 -6.47
N ASP A 539 59.45 -43.65 -6.38
CA ASP A 539 59.60 -45.08 -6.07
C ASP A 539 59.14 -45.35 -4.62
N PRO A 540 58.29 -46.37 -4.36
CA PRO A 540 57.75 -46.66 -3.03
C PRO A 540 58.79 -46.92 -1.92
N ARG A 541 60.06 -47.12 -2.27
CA ARG A 541 61.16 -47.21 -1.30
C ARG A 541 61.49 -45.87 -0.63
N GLU A 542 61.15 -44.76 -1.27
CA GLU A 542 61.42 -43.40 -0.81
C GLU A 542 60.24 -42.85 0.02
N PHE A 543 59.72 -43.67 0.95
CA PHE A 543 58.54 -43.33 1.76
C PHE A 543 58.69 -41.99 2.49
N GLU A 544 59.87 -41.70 3.05
CA GLU A 544 60.12 -40.44 3.76
C GLU A 544 59.95 -39.22 2.84
N VAL A 545 60.36 -39.33 1.57
CA VAL A 545 60.21 -38.27 0.57
C VAL A 545 58.75 -38.09 0.18
N GLN A 546 58.03 -39.18 -0.09
CA GLN A 546 56.61 -39.13 -0.44
C GLN A 546 55.79 -38.53 0.71
N ALA A 547 55.95 -39.04 1.94
CA ALA A 547 55.27 -38.52 3.12
C ALA A 547 55.61 -37.04 3.37
N GLY A 548 56.88 -36.65 3.22
CA GLY A 548 57.33 -35.27 3.37
C GLY A 548 56.64 -34.29 2.39
N ILE A 549 56.48 -34.67 1.12
CA ILE A 549 55.79 -33.85 0.12
C ILE A 549 54.30 -33.67 0.48
N VAL A 550 53.59 -34.74 0.83
CA VAL A 550 52.16 -34.65 1.14
C VAL A 550 51.90 -33.87 2.43
N ILE A 551 52.69 -34.08 3.48
CA ILE A 551 52.59 -33.34 4.74
C ILE A 551 52.85 -31.84 4.49
N THR A 552 53.86 -31.51 3.69
CA THR A 552 54.16 -30.12 3.33
C THR A 552 53.03 -29.50 2.53
N ALA A 553 52.46 -30.21 1.55
CA ALA A 553 51.32 -29.74 0.78
C ALA A 553 50.10 -29.48 1.67
N LEU A 554 49.82 -30.37 2.63
CA LEU A 554 48.70 -30.19 3.57
C LEU A 554 48.92 -28.95 4.45
N LEU A 555 50.12 -28.79 5.02
CA LEU A 555 50.46 -27.63 5.86
C LEU A 555 50.37 -26.32 5.06
N SER A 556 50.89 -26.29 3.83
CA SER A 556 50.78 -25.14 2.93
C SER A 556 49.33 -24.83 2.57
N CYS A 557 48.50 -25.85 2.33
CA CYS A 557 47.08 -25.66 2.04
C CYS A 557 46.33 -25.05 3.24
N VAL A 558 46.59 -25.54 4.45
CA VAL A 558 45.99 -25.01 5.69
C VAL A 558 46.42 -23.59 5.96
N ALA A 559 47.73 -23.30 5.87
CA ALA A 559 48.24 -21.95 6.03
C ALA A 559 47.63 -20.98 5.01
N PHE A 560 47.45 -21.45 3.77
CA PHE A 560 46.84 -20.65 2.72
C PHE A 560 45.35 -20.37 2.97
N HIS A 561 44.61 -21.35 3.51
CA HIS A 561 43.20 -21.15 3.89
C HIS A 561 43.05 -20.15 5.03
N ILE A 562 43.87 -20.23 6.08
CA ILE A 562 43.84 -19.27 7.20
C ILE A 562 44.08 -17.85 6.67
N SER A 563 45.10 -17.67 5.82
CA SER A 563 45.40 -16.37 5.23
C SER A 563 44.25 -15.79 4.40
N GLN A 564 43.42 -16.62 3.76
CA GLN A 564 42.24 -16.15 3.04
C GLN A 564 41.02 -15.93 3.94
N ALA A 565 40.84 -16.76 4.96
CA ALA A 565 39.75 -16.62 5.92
C ALA A 565 39.86 -15.30 6.70
N ASP A 566 41.08 -14.89 7.07
CA ASP A 566 41.33 -13.64 7.80
C ASP A 566 40.94 -12.37 7.00
N ALA A 567 40.94 -12.48 5.67
CA ALA A 567 40.58 -11.38 4.76
C ALA A 567 39.06 -11.18 4.62
N LEU A 568 38.24 -12.11 5.13
CA LEU A 568 36.78 -12.09 5.03
C LEU A 568 36.14 -11.78 6.40
N PRO A 569 34.89 -11.28 6.43
CA PRO A 569 34.11 -11.28 7.65
C PRO A 569 33.82 -12.70 8.15
N GLU A 570 33.64 -12.80 9.46
CA GLU A 570 33.16 -14.02 10.10
C GLU A 570 31.70 -14.26 9.69
N VAL A 571 31.45 -15.40 9.03
CA VAL A 571 30.13 -15.81 8.58
C VAL A 571 29.79 -17.19 9.13
N GLY A 572 28.53 -17.40 9.53
CA GLY A 572 28.06 -18.66 10.12
C GLY A 572 27.78 -19.79 9.11
N TYR A 573 28.30 -19.68 7.88
CA TYR A 573 28.06 -20.61 6.78
C TYR A 573 29.32 -20.81 5.93
N LEU A 574 29.40 -21.92 5.21
CA LEU A 574 30.53 -22.23 4.31
C LEU A 574 30.45 -21.39 3.03
N VAL A 575 31.51 -20.63 2.74
CA VAL A 575 31.63 -19.92 1.45
C VAL A 575 32.14 -20.87 0.36
N THR A 576 32.02 -20.46 -0.90
CA THR A 576 32.47 -21.30 -2.03
C THR A 576 33.98 -21.56 -1.99
N ALA A 577 34.78 -20.57 -1.59
CA ALA A 577 36.21 -20.77 -1.36
C ALA A 577 36.51 -21.87 -0.32
N ASP A 578 35.77 -21.94 0.80
CA ASP A 578 35.94 -22.98 1.82
C ASP A 578 35.72 -24.38 1.25
N LYS A 579 34.76 -24.52 0.33
CA LYS A 579 34.47 -25.80 -0.32
C LYS A 579 35.65 -26.26 -1.19
N PHE A 580 36.32 -25.35 -1.90
CA PHE A 580 37.54 -25.69 -2.65
C PHE A 580 38.67 -26.13 -1.72
N PHE A 581 38.85 -25.46 -0.59
CA PHE A 581 39.84 -25.86 0.42
C PHE A 581 39.50 -27.22 1.03
N LEU A 582 38.22 -27.48 1.36
CA LEU A 582 37.79 -28.76 1.92
C LEU A 582 38.04 -29.93 0.96
N VAL A 583 37.73 -29.75 -0.34
CA VAL A 583 38.06 -30.76 -1.37
C VAL A 583 39.57 -30.97 -1.44
N SER A 584 40.35 -29.87 -1.40
CA SER A 584 41.82 -29.93 -1.42
C SER A 584 42.37 -30.70 -0.22
N TYR A 585 41.86 -30.46 0.98
CA TYR A 585 42.25 -31.18 2.19
C TYR A 585 41.97 -32.66 2.09
N LEU A 586 40.77 -33.05 1.63
CA LEU A 586 40.41 -34.44 1.49
C LEU A 586 41.33 -35.15 0.48
N VAL A 587 41.56 -34.52 -0.67
CA VAL A 587 42.43 -35.07 -1.72
C VAL A 587 43.87 -35.24 -1.25
N ILE A 588 44.45 -34.22 -0.59
CA ILE A 588 45.81 -34.29 -0.05
C ILE A 588 45.89 -35.32 1.09
N PHE A 589 44.89 -35.37 1.97
CA PHE A 589 44.81 -36.35 3.05
C PHE A 589 44.76 -37.79 2.50
N PHE A 590 43.92 -38.05 1.49
CA PHE A 590 43.86 -39.36 0.87
C PHE A 590 45.13 -39.72 0.11
N ALA A 591 45.88 -38.74 -0.40
CA ALA A 591 47.20 -39.00 -1.00
C ALA A 591 48.19 -39.48 0.07
N LEU A 592 48.12 -38.94 1.29
CA LEU A 592 48.93 -39.43 2.41
C LEU A 592 48.54 -40.85 2.81
N VAL A 593 47.23 -41.14 2.86
CA VAL A 593 46.72 -42.49 3.14
C VAL A 593 47.20 -43.47 2.07
N GLU A 594 47.15 -43.05 0.79
CA GLU A 594 47.63 -43.85 -0.33
C GLU A 594 49.13 -44.17 -0.19
N VAL A 595 49.98 -43.19 0.12
CA VAL A 595 51.43 -43.41 0.36
C VAL A 595 51.68 -44.40 1.50
N VAL A 596 50.90 -44.32 2.58
CA VAL A 596 51.00 -45.27 3.71
C VAL A 596 50.58 -46.68 3.29
N LEU A 597 49.49 -46.80 2.53
CA LEU A 597 49.03 -48.08 1.99
C LEU A 597 50.04 -48.66 1.00
N GLU A 598 50.58 -47.83 0.10
CA GLU A 598 51.60 -48.23 -0.87
C GLU A 598 52.80 -48.86 -0.17
N ASN A 599 53.34 -48.19 0.85
CA ASN A 599 54.45 -48.70 1.66
C ASN A 599 54.09 -50.03 2.35
N HIS A 600 52.89 -50.15 2.92
CA HIS A 600 52.43 -51.39 3.53
C HIS A 600 52.30 -52.54 2.52
N PHE A 601 51.76 -52.28 1.33
CA PHE A 601 51.60 -53.26 0.26
C PHE A 601 52.95 -53.67 -0.35
N PHE A 602 53.90 -52.73 -0.44
CA PHE A 602 55.26 -53.01 -0.87
C PHE A 602 55.91 -54.05 0.04
N HIS A 603 55.80 -53.88 1.36
CA HIS A 603 56.36 -54.83 2.34
C HIS A 603 55.60 -56.16 2.44
N SER A 604 54.27 -56.17 2.26
CA SER A 604 53.45 -57.37 2.46
C SER A 604 53.23 -58.21 1.19
N ARG A 605 53.12 -57.58 0.01
CA ARG A 605 52.76 -58.22 -1.27
C ARG A 605 53.75 -57.97 -2.40
N GLY A 606 54.82 -57.23 -2.14
CA GLY A 606 55.89 -56.95 -3.09
C GLY A 606 55.60 -55.78 -4.05
N ARG A 607 56.62 -55.43 -4.84
CA ARG A 607 56.66 -54.21 -5.66
C ARG A 607 55.54 -54.09 -6.69
N GLU A 608 55.15 -55.19 -7.33
CA GLU A 608 54.11 -55.18 -8.36
C GLU A 608 52.73 -54.79 -7.80
N ALA A 609 52.45 -55.12 -6.54
CA ALA A 609 51.19 -54.77 -5.90
C ALA A 609 51.12 -53.27 -5.59
N ALA A 610 52.20 -52.70 -5.04
CA ALA A 610 52.33 -51.26 -4.80
C ALA A 610 52.17 -50.43 -6.09
N GLN A 611 52.90 -50.79 -7.15
CA GLN A 611 52.83 -50.11 -8.45
C GLN A 611 51.46 -50.22 -9.16
N ARG A 612 50.60 -51.16 -8.77
CA ARG A 612 49.22 -51.20 -9.27
C ARG A 612 48.37 -50.10 -8.63
N ILE A 613 48.52 -49.87 -7.33
CA ILE A 613 47.79 -48.83 -6.59
C ILE A 613 48.14 -47.47 -7.18
N ASP A 614 49.43 -47.22 -7.33
CA ASP A 614 50.02 -46.02 -7.91
C ASP A 614 49.46 -45.67 -9.30
N ARG A 615 49.34 -46.68 -10.18
CA ARG A 615 48.77 -46.50 -11.53
C ARG A 615 47.31 -46.07 -11.51
N TRP A 616 46.52 -46.58 -10.57
CA TRP A 616 45.14 -46.14 -10.38
C TRP A 616 45.10 -44.74 -9.75
N ALA A 617 45.95 -44.47 -8.77
CA ALA A 617 46.02 -43.19 -8.08
C ALA A 617 46.29 -42.02 -9.04
N ARG A 618 47.19 -42.21 -10.02
CA ARG A 618 47.49 -41.23 -11.09
C ARG A 618 46.28 -40.74 -11.89
N VAL A 619 45.21 -41.52 -11.95
CA VAL A 619 43.97 -41.15 -12.65
C VAL A 619 42.89 -40.73 -11.65
N LEU A 620 42.70 -41.50 -10.58
CA LEU A 620 41.63 -41.30 -9.62
C LEU A 620 41.76 -40.01 -8.82
N PHE A 621 42.98 -39.62 -8.42
CA PHE A 621 43.19 -38.41 -7.61
C PHE A 621 42.98 -37.12 -8.40
N PRO A 622 43.54 -36.95 -9.62
CA PRO A 622 43.21 -35.80 -10.45
C PRO A 622 41.71 -35.70 -10.75
N LEU A 623 41.03 -36.81 -11.05
CA LEU A 623 39.58 -36.82 -11.24
C LEU A 623 38.83 -36.47 -9.96
N GLY A 624 39.27 -37.00 -8.82
CA GLY A 624 38.73 -36.74 -7.49
C GLY A 624 38.87 -35.29 -7.04
N PHE A 625 39.80 -34.53 -7.63
CA PHE A 625 39.90 -33.09 -7.45
C PHE A 625 39.07 -32.32 -8.48
N VAL A 626 39.28 -32.60 -9.77
CA VAL A 626 38.69 -31.83 -10.87
C VAL A 626 37.16 -31.95 -10.90
N VAL A 627 36.59 -33.13 -10.65
CA VAL A 627 35.13 -33.33 -10.73
C VAL A 627 34.39 -32.55 -9.62
N PRO A 628 34.76 -32.65 -8.33
CA PRO A 628 34.12 -31.84 -7.29
C PRO A 628 34.36 -30.34 -7.47
N VAL A 629 35.56 -29.93 -7.90
CA VAL A 629 35.86 -28.51 -8.16
C VAL A 629 35.00 -27.98 -9.30
N ALA A 630 34.88 -28.73 -10.41
CA ALA A 630 34.00 -28.37 -11.52
C ALA A 630 32.53 -28.32 -11.08
N TYR A 631 32.08 -29.28 -10.29
CA TYR A 631 30.72 -29.27 -9.73
C TYR A 631 30.47 -28.02 -8.87
N ILE A 632 31.40 -27.68 -7.97
CA ILE A 632 31.31 -26.47 -7.15
C ILE A 632 31.25 -25.23 -8.05
N PHE A 633 32.13 -25.14 -9.06
CA PHE A 633 32.18 -24.01 -9.99
C PHE A 633 30.88 -23.84 -10.79
N PHE A 634 30.39 -24.91 -11.42
CA PHE A 634 29.16 -24.87 -12.22
C PHE A 634 27.89 -24.67 -11.38
N SER A 635 27.92 -25.00 -10.09
CA SER A 635 26.82 -24.68 -9.17
C SER A 635 26.74 -23.19 -8.81
N GLN A 636 27.74 -22.38 -9.17
CA GLN A 636 27.74 -20.92 -8.94
C GLN A 636 27.30 -20.09 -10.17
N ALA A 637 27.39 -20.67 -11.37
CA ALA A 637 26.86 -20.09 -12.61
C ALA A 637 25.33 -20.14 -12.61
#